data_AF-A0A2E7UYS7-F1
#
_entry.id   AF-A0A2E7UYS7-F1
#
_cell.length_a   1.000
_cell.length_b   1.000
_cell.length_c   1.000
_cell.angle_alpha   90.00
_cell.angle_beta   90.00
_cell.angle_gamma   90.00
#
_symmetry.space_group_name_H-M   'P 1'
#
loop_
_entity.id
_entity.type
_entity.pdbx_description
1 polymer ?
#
loop_
_entity_poly.entity_id
_entity_poly.type
_entity_poly.pdbx_seq_one_letter_code
_entity_poly.pdbx_strand_id
1 'polypeptide(L)'
;MASNLNYLLGPHLGPSVKAIPNLLNFIGPQADIKALVDSARDAGRGLFAGDMGKFGTNMALAATAPLFLLYPGTSRTAFGYNKPFARPASSPVKNEPLLMAGSSGDGGAIIPQPSPSQIQQARKLEDKLTIKQLEKLEEAKKLYPRFGELAKYMMPLEIGPVLNTAYGPKNVERLLDILPNAENFAAAAKMGRPKRGWYEASAKSIHDVFGDDAPRFASLLAATSPQNSVEMNMLNALSIWKNWTAAGRPKDKASIKEIMGASVTGDKGQDSVLDAWVNNTVRSLASDNPVKMTLSGPKVDSFFRNLVGDVQRITNDAHMANLAGIRQDFLRVSPTDMQLARGNPGMTPAYAALSGLQRRAAQQLGFNPAEVQETAWSLTKPLTELQASTGLRARDILQKGLLTPDDIRGTVDFATLMKEPTYANLLESAGYGSRLAALKPVRFGDNAPNLNLAEQNELMKIGARLENLGDIRAREARAKQFKIGGVPRSAMVYQTEEAVPGNSLRHLSKLIDESFGTRQAYTGRAKGALTDPLGMDIIHSNLGMKTVATRPMQGVYQDKPGAVIQLNPGFSAGVEVPLTTSGKISKKDQKKLTAAATLRGALLGQEGSPYTALIPAKRGRDAFIPRPDKLSEKGAKEYIKKYGMDKAYLVDTGQGVGLLNQTGKPHTSKELIDLGSLLGKPKKKGAKPPPAIIAKQVQGDNNYIDLTAEWSKKPGSRAVSQRVIDAFTSADLKKVDQPNIRRAAEDLYKLAESRAKKGDPVRDDVMNFYKIIAEKGLAGLKKAVKAKEFLPVIASLGLMEPLLRNLRSEQAAETSF
;
A
#
# COMPACT_ATOMS: atom_id res chain seq x y z
N MET A 1 44.32 -2.65 -35.33
CA MET A 1 43.24 -2.63 -34.32
C MET A 1 42.32 -1.42 -34.52
N ALA A 2 41.79 -1.24 -35.73
CA ALA A 2 40.92 -0.13 -36.10
C ALA A 2 39.76 -0.59 -37.02
N SER A 3 39.30 -1.84 -36.85
CA SER A 3 38.19 -2.42 -37.63
C SER A 3 37.12 -3.11 -36.77
N ASN A 4 37.20 -3.03 -35.43
CA ASN A 4 36.22 -3.64 -34.52
C ASN A 4 35.43 -2.63 -33.66
N LEU A 5 35.45 -1.33 -33.99
CA LEU A 5 34.71 -0.31 -33.22
C LEU A 5 33.36 0.10 -33.85
N ASN A 6 33.08 -0.28 -35.09
CA ASN A 6 31.85 0.11 -35.81
C ASN A 6 30.64 -0.82 -35.57
N TYR A 7 30.77 -1.88 -34.78
CA TYR A 7 29.65 -2.79 -34.46
C TYR A 7 28.99 -2.50 -33.10
N LEU A 8 29.56 -1.58 -32.32
CA LEU A 8 29.09 -1.28 -30.96
C LEU A 8 28.42 0.09 -30.81
N LEU A 9 28.45 0.94 -31.84
CA LEU A 9 27.95 2.32 -31.74
C LEU A 9 27.22 2.78 -33.02
N GLY A 10 25.94 2.41 -33.11
CA GLY A 10 24.93 3.07 -33.94
C GLY A 10 23.56 2.38 -33.78
N PRO A 11 22.40 3.07 -33.84
CA PRO A 11 22.15 4.49 -34.15
C PRO A 11 21.38 5.22 -33.03
N HIS A 12 22.07 5.94 -32.14
CA HIS A 12 21.42 6.82 -31.16
C HIS A 12 22.20 8.12 -30.97
N LEU A 13 22.33 8.94 -32.01
CA LEU A 13 22.61 10.37 -31.84
C LEU A 13 21.88 11.16 -32.95
N GLY A 14 20.72 11.71 -32.60
CA GLY A 14 20.08 12.78 -33.36
C GLY A 14 20.77 14.13 -33.12
N PRO A 15 20.50 15.14 -33.97
CA PRO A 15 21.35 16.30 -34.13
C PRO A 15 21.05 17.39 -33.11
N SER A 16 21.80 17.45 -32.01
CA SER A 16 21.82 18.60 -31.09
C SER A 16 23.08 18.62 -30.23
N VAL A 17 24.25 18.84 -30.84
CA VAL A 17 25.45 19.29 -30.11
C VAL A 17 26.11 20.42 -30.89
N LYS A 18 25.59 21.64 -30.68
CA LYS A 18 26.32 22.88 -30.90
C LYS A 18 26.00 23.83 -29.75
N ALA A 19 26.76 23.68 -28.67
CA ALA A 19 27.21 24.74 -27.77
C ALA A 19 27.84 24.10 -26.53
N ILE A 20 29.12 24.39 -26.31
CA ILE A 20 29.82 24.66 -25.03
C ILE A 20 31.32 24.39 -25.28
N PRO A 21 32.12 25.41 -25.59
CA PRO A 21 33.53 25.44 -25.26
C PRO A 21 33.72 26.16 -23.91
N ASN A 22 34.34 25.48 -22.94
CA ASN A 22 35.19 26.02 -21.86
C ASN A 22 35.23 25.06 -20.67
N LEU A 23 36.08 24.02 -20.77
CA LEU A 23 36.49 23.25 -19.60
C LEU A 23 37.91 22.67 -19.76
N LEU A 24 38.82 23.47 -20.32
CA LEU A 24 40.25 23.17 -20.40
C LEU A 24 41.07 24.40 -19.99
N ASN A 25 41.05 24.72 -18.69
CA ASN A 25 41.99 25.68 -18.09
C ASN A 25 42.33 25.34 -16.63
N PHE A 26 42.14 24.09 -16.20
CA PHE A 26 42.56 23.63 -14.88
C PHE A 26 43.23 22.27 -15.06
N ILE A 27 44.56 22.29 -15.21
CA ILE A 27 45.57 21.25 -14.91
C ILE A 27 46.77 21.57 -15.83
N GLY A 28 47.82 22.13 -15.24
CA GLY A 28 49.09 22.42 -15.91
C GLY A 28 49.90 21.15 -16.22
N PRO A 29 51.01 21.27 -16.97
CA PRO A 29 51.66 20.16 -17.63
C PRO A 29 52.69 19.52 -16.71
N GLN A 30 52.38 18.33 -16.18
CA GLN A 30 53.31 17.22 -15.89
C GLN A 30 52.58 16.21 -14.99
N ALA A 31 51.95 15.23 -15.61
CA ALA A 31 51.60 13.98 -14.94
C ALA A 31 51.78 12.85 -15.95
N ASP A 32 52.83 12.08 -15.74
CA ASP A 32 53.24 10.95 -16.58
C ASP A 32 52.27 9.78 -16.43
N ILE A 33 51.44 9.58 -17.45
CA ILE A 33 50.41 8.53 -17.53
C ILE A 33 51.03 7.12 -17.41
N LYS A 34 52.33 6.98 -17.69
CA LYS A 34 53.03 5.70 -17.62
C LYS A 34 53.22 5.21 -16.16
N ALA A 35 53.44 6.11 -15.21
CA ALA A 35 53.58 5.76 -13.79
C ALA A 35 52.27 5.24 -13.17
N LEU A 36 51.12 5.71 -13.68
CA LEU A 36 49.79 5.28 -13.23
C LEU A 36 49.44 3.87 -13.75
N VAL A 37 49.91 3.53 -14.96
CA VAL A 37 49.70 2.22 -15.59
C VAL A 37 50.64 1.16 -15.00
N ASP A 38 51.87 1.53 -14.68
CA ASP A 38 52.85 0.60 -14.09
C ASP A 38 52.48 0.26 -12.62
N SER A 39 51.93 1.21 -11.85
CA SER A 39 51.41 0.96 -10.49
C SER A 39 50.17 0.03 -10.46
N ALA A 40 49.30 0.13 -11.47
CA ALA A 40 48.15 -0.76 -11.64
C ALA A 40 48.54 -2.18 -12.07
N ARG A 41 49.70 -2.33 -12.73
CA ARG A 41 50.22 -3.61 -13.21
C ARG A 41 50.97 -4.38 -12.12
N ASP A 42 51.64 -3.69 -11.20
CA ASP A 42 52.35 -4.32 -10.07
C ASP A 42 51.41 -4.76 -8.93
N ALA A 43 50.25 -4.10 -8.76
CA ALA A 43 49.20 -4.54 -7.84
C ALA A 43 48.56 -5.90 -8.25
N GLY A 44 48.71 -6.32 -9.52
CA GLY A 44 48.12 -7.54 -10.06
C GLY A 44 49.00 -8.79 -10.00
N ARG A 45 50.29 -8.69 -9.66
CA ARG A 45 51.24 -9.83 -9.73
C ARG A 45 51.66 -10.42 -8.37
N GLY A 46 51.17 -9.88 -7.25
CA GLY A 46 51.56 -10.32 -5.89
C GLY A 46 50.67 -11.37 -5.20
N LEU A 47 49.69 -12.00 -5.88
CA LEU A 47 48.62 -12.76 -5.20
C LEU A 47 48.49 -14.24 -5.59
N PHE A 48 49.47 -14.86 -6.25
CA PHE A 48 49.47 -16.31 -6.48
C PHE A 48 50.89 -16.91 -6.40
N ALA A 49 51.38 -17.12 -5.18
CA ALA A 49 52.36 -18.14 -4.83
C ALA A 49 52.39 -18.30 -3.29
N GLY A 50 51.94 -19.44 -2.76
CA GLY A 50 52.03 -19.74 -1.32
C GLY A 50 50.99 -20.75 -0.83
N ASP A 51 51.48 -21.83 -0.24
CA ASP A 51 50.85 -23.14 -0.03
C ASP A 51 49.66 -23.22 0.95
N MET A 52 48.89 -24.30 0.81
CA MET A 52 47.68 -24.64 1.58
C MET A 52 47.95 -24.99 3.05
N GLY A 53 47.06 -24.56 3.96
CA GLY A 53 46.98 -25.14 5.30
C GLY A 53 45.97 -24.50 6.24
N LYS A 54 44.74 -25.05 6.27
CA LYS A 54 43.76 -25.05 7.38
C LYS A 54 43.47 -23.71 8.11
N PHE A 55 42.32 -23.10 7.81
CA PHE A 55 41.21 -22.77 8.74
C PHE A 55 40.22 -21.83 8.04
N GLY A 56 38.93 -21.99 8.37
CA GLY A 56 37.81 -21.56 7.54
C GLY A 56 37.25 -20.17 7.79
N THR A 57 36.52 -19.73 6.77
CA THR A 57 35.40 -18.76 6.76
C THR A 57 35.66 -17.27 6.99
N ASN A 58 35.14 -16.50 6.00
CA ASN A 58 34.62 -15.13 6.03
C ASN A 58 35.59 -13.95 5.94
N MET A 59 35.77 -13.41 4.73
CA MET A 59 35.62 -11.97 4.47
C MET A 59 35.69 -11.69 2.94
N ALA A 60 34.63 -11.12 2.37
CA ALA A 60 34.68 -10.44 1.08
C ALA A 60 33.96 -9.08 1.20
N LEU A 61 34.74 -8.03 0.98
CA LEU A 61 34.32 -6.64 0.85
C LEU A 61 33.36 -6.49 -0.34
N ALA A 62 32.17 -5.94 -0.10
CA ALA A 62 31.22 -5.55 -1.15
C ALA A 62 31.26 -4.02 -1.34
N ALA A 63 31.74 -3.57 -2.50
CA ALA A 63 31.45 -2.24 -3.02
C ALA A 63 30.03 -2.28 -3.62
N THR A 64 29.12 -1.47 -3.08
CA THR A 64 27.69 -1.53 -3.39
C THR A 64 27.26 -0.53 -4.46
N ALA A 65 26.75 -1.05 -5.57
CA ALA A 65 25.71 -0.43 -6.41
C ALA A 65 24.48 -1.36 -6.38
N PRO A 66 23.24 -0.88 -6.14
CA PRO A 66 22.07 -1.77 -6.10
C PRO A 66 21.53 -2.00 -7.52
N LEU A 67 21.91 -3.11 -8.14
CA LEU A 67 21.23 -3.65 -9.32
C LEU A 67 20.02 -4.49 -8.87
N PHE A 68 18.84 -4.19 -9.39
CA PHE A 68 17.66 -5.05 -9.31
C PHE A 68 17.83 -6.19 -10.32
N LEU A 69 17.81 -7.44 -9.85
CA LEU A 69 17.77 -8.64 -10.69
C LEU A 69 16.37 -9.26 -10.63
N LEU A 70 15.65 -9.15 -11.75
CA LEU A 70 14.69 -10.14 -12.23
C LEU A 70 15.34 -10.78 -13.47
N TYR A 71 15.10 -12.08 -13.66
CA TYR A 71 15.64 -13.01 -14.68
C TYR A 71 16.97 -13.72 -14.37
N PRO A 72 16.95 -15.06 -14.45
CA PRO A 72 18.01 -15.83 -15.07
C PRO A 72 17.52 -16.40 -16.41
N GLY A 73 18.27 -16.07 -17.46
CA GLY A 73 18.22 -16.73 -18.76
C GLY A 73 18.97 -18.06 -18.76
N THR A 74 18.72 -18.81 -19.82
CA THR A 74 19.08 -20.19 -20.09
C THR A 74 20.59 -20.43 -20.25
N SER A 75 21.04 -21.61 -19.81
CA SER A 75 22.22 -22.26 -20.41
C SER A 75 21.94 -23.76 -20.56
N ARG A 76 22.15 -24.25 -21.79
CA ARG A 76 22.14 -25.66 -22.18
C ARG A 76 23.48 -26.29 -21.79
N THR A 77 23.46 -27.54 -21.32
CA THR A 77 24.34 -28.62 -21.83
C THR A 77 23.81 -30.00 -21.40
N ALA A 78 24.05 -30.97 -22.26
CA ALA A 78 23.56 -32.34 -22.26
C ALA A 78 24.22 -33.24 -21.20
N PHE A 79 23.54 -34.34 -20.84
CA PHE A 79 24.06 -35.72 -20.81
C PHE A 79 22.87 -36.67 -20.63
N GLY A 80 22.75 -37.68 -21.50
CA GLY A 80 21.68 -38.68 -21.48
C GLY A 80 22.06 -39.96 -20.75
N TYR A 81 21.07 -40.84 -20.51
CA TYR A 81 21.16 -42.31 -20.68
C TYR A 81 19.75 -42.93 -20.63
N ASN A 82 19.54 -43.92 -21.51
CA ASN A 82 18.36 -44.76 -21.71
C ASN A 82 18.14 -45.79 -20.58
N LYS A 83 16.87 -46.16 -20.28
CA LYS A 83 16.25 -47.45 -20.65
C LYS A 83 14.84 -47.66 -20.03
N PRO A 84 14.00 -48.55 -20.62
CA PRO A 84 12.55 -48.60 -20.43
C PRO A 84 12.08 -49.77 -19.54
N PHE A 85 10.92 -49.63 -18.91
CA PHE A 85 10.11 -50.74 -18.38
C PHE A 85 8.63 -50.39 -18.63
N ALA A 86 7.97 -51.03 -19.60
CA ALA A 86 7.26 -52.32 -19.52
C ALA A 86 5.79 -52.14 -19.08
N ARG A 87 4.88 -52.39 -20.04
CA ARG A 87 3.42 -52.51 -19.86
C ARG A 87 3.07 -53.80 -19.09
N PRO A 88 1.87 -53.85 -18.51
CA PRO A 88 0.90 -54.90 -18.85
C PRO A 88 -0.48 -54.28 -19.20
N ALA A 89 -1.09 -54.62 -20.34
CA ALA A 89 -2.06 -55.72 -20.51
C ALA A 89 -3.24 -55.61 -19.53
N SER A 90 -4.31 -54.86 -19.87
CA SER A 90 -5.53 -55.30 -20.56
C SER A 90 -6.31 -56.43 -19.86
N SER A 91 -7.56 -56.13 -19.47
CA SER A 91 -8.72 -57.02 -19.65
C SER A 91 -10.04 -56.30 -19.33
N PRO A 92 -11.17 -56.75 -19.89
CA PRO A 92 -12.25 -55.90 -20.37
C PRO A 92 -13.48 -55.92 -19.45
N VAL A 93 -14.28 -54.86 -19.46
CA VAL A 93 -15.67 -54.95 -18.99
C VAL A 93 -16.60 -54.42 -20.08
N LYS A 94 -17.59 -55.26 -20.33
CA LYS A 94 -18.54 -55.27 -21.44
C LYS A 94 -19.47 -54.07 -21.43
N ASN A 95 -19.78 -53.63 -22.65
CA ASN A 95 -20.91 -52.78 -23.03
C ASN A 95 -22.24 -53.33 -22.55
N GLU A 96 -23.23 -52.45 -22.35
CA GLU A 96 -24.49 -52.48 -23.09
C GLU A 96 -25.18 -51.09 -23.07
N PRO A 97 -26.06 -50.78 -24.04
CA PRO A 97 -26.18 -49.47 -24.66
C PRO A 97 -27.39 -48.67 -24.18
N LEU A 98 -27.33 -47.34 -24.27
CA LEU A 98 -28.54 -46.52 -24.38
C LEU A 98 -28.53 -45.77 -25.71
N LEU A 99 -29.36 -46.28 -26.63
CA LEU A 99 -29.90 -45.57 -27.78
C LEU A 99 -30.74 -44.40 -27.29
N MET A 100 -30.48 -43.19 -27.80
CA MET A 100 -31.52 -42.31 -28.36
C MET A 100 -30.84 -41.29 -29.31
N ALA A 101 -31.44 -41.19 -30.49
CA ALA A 101 -31.15 -40.30 -31.61
C ALA A 101 -30.93 -38.84 -31.17
N GLY A 102 -30.05 -38.04 -31.77
CA GLY A 102 -29.93 -37.79 -33.21
C GLY A 102 -30.57 -36.43 -33.50
N SER A 103 -29.78 -35.35 -33.47
CA SER A 103 -30.02 -34.18 -34.32
C SER A 103 -28.72 -33.41 -34.51
N SER A 104 -28.29 -33.40 -35.76
CA SER A 104 -27.28 -32.54 -36.34
C SER A 104 -27.76 -31.09 -36.32
N GLY A 105 -26.94 -30.19 -35.77
CA GLY A 105 -27.19 -28.76 -35.83
C GLY A 105 -25.91 -27.99 -35.53
N ASP A 106 -25.21 -27.59 -36.59
CA ASP A 106 -24.26 -26.49 -36.57
C ASP A 106 -24.88 -25.28 -35.89
N GLY A 107 -24.19 -24.76 -34.87
CA GLY A 107 -24.67 -23.61 -34.10
C GLY A 107 -23.95 -23.49 -32.79
N GLY A 108 -22.67 -23.08 -32.83
CA GLY A 108 -21.94 -22.68 -31.64
C GLY A 108 -22.77 -21.67 -30.85
N ALA A 109 -23.16 -22.05 -29.64
CA ALA A 109 -23.74 -21.13 -28.68
C ALA A 109 -22.66 -20.09 -28.31
N ILE A 110 -22.59 -19.03 -29.09
CA ILE A 110 -22.05 -17.75 -28.65
C ILE A 110 -22.80 -17.45 -27.36
N ILE A 111 -22.12 -17.40 -26.22
CA ILE A 111 -22.69 -16.82 -25.01
C ILE A 111 -23.08 -15.38 -25.42
N PRO A 112 -24.37 -15.04 -25.54
CA PRO A 112 -24.75 -13.73 -26.00
C PRO A 112 -24.24 -12.73 -24.97
N GLN A 113 -23.46 -11.75 -25.42
CA GLN A 113 -23.09 -10.63 -24.56
C GLN A 113 -24.37 -10.00 -24.00
N PRO A 114 -24.48 -9.78 -22.69
CA PRO A 114 -25.66 -9.16 -22.13
C PRO A 114 -25.80 -7.76 -22.75
N SER A 115 -26.95 -7.50 -23.36
CA SER A 115 -27.31 -6.18 -23.87
C SER A 115 -27.18 -5.11 -22.76
N PRO A 116 -27.06 -3.82 -23.09
CA PRO A 116 -27.11 -2.74 -22.10
C PRO A 116 -28.33 -2.82 -21.15
N SER A 117 -29.46 -3.40 -21.59
CA SER A 117 -30.63 -3.67 -20.74
C SER A 117 -30.45 -4.87 -19.80
N GLN A 118 -29.75 -5.93 -20.22
CA GLN A 118 -29.35 -7.04 -19.34
C GLN A 118 -28.29 -6.61 -18.31
N ILE A 119 -27.41 -5.67 -18.69
CA ILE A 119 -26.45 -5.00 -17.79
C ILE A 119 -27.17 -4.13 -16.75
N GLN A 120 -28.33 -3.55 -17.07
CA GLN A 120 -29.18 -2.84 -16.10
C GLN A 120 -30.00 -3.78 -15.23
N GLN A 121 -30.52 -4.88 -15.75
CA GLN A 121 -31.26 -5.88 -14.95
C GLN A 121 -30.36 -6.60 -13.92
N ALA A 122 -29.08 -6.85 -14.24
CA ALA A 122 -28.10 -7.40 -13.28
C ALA A 122 -27.74 -6.44 -12.12
N ARG A 123 -28.17 -5.16 -12.18
CA ARG A 123 -27.84 -4.09 -11.23
C ARG A 123 -28.89 -3.82 -10.16
N LYS A 124 -30.04 -4.52 -10.13
CA LYS A 124 -30.96 -4.36 -9.00
C LYS A 124 -30.29 -4.90 -7.73
N LEU A 125 -29.60 -4.01 -7.02
CA LEU A 125 -29.01 -4.26 -5.70
C LEU A 125 -30.07 -4.81 -4.75
N GLU A 126 -31.31 -4.33 -4.92
CA GLU A 126 -32.51 -4.75 -4.20
C GLU A 126 -32.76 -6.27 -4.26
N ASP A 127 -32.43 -6.94 -5.36
CA ASP A 127 -32.70 -8.37 -5.53
C ASP A 127 -31.62 -9.27 -4.88
N LYS A 128 -30.47 -8.70 -4.50
CA LYS A 128 -29.29 -9.45 -4.04
C LYS A 128 -28.72 -9.01 -2.69
N LEU A 129 -29.20 -7.89 -2.15
CA LEU A 129 -28.87 -7.44 -0.80
C LEU A 129 -29.97 -7.87 0.16
N THR A 130 -29.58 -8.14 1.41
CA THR A 130 -30.58 -8.38 2.47
C THR A 130 -31.30 -7.08 2.81
N ILE A 131 -32.51 -7.17 3.38
CA ILE A 131 -33.28 -6.00 3.86
C ILE A 131 -32.41 -5.11 4.77
N LYS A 132 -31.70 -5.73 5.73
CA LYS A 132 -30.76 -5.04 6.62
C LYS A 132 -29.63 -4.32 5.88
N GLN A 133 -29.16 -4.86 4.76
CA GLN A 133 -28.15 -4.20 3.94
C GLN A 133 -28.75 -3.03 3.16
N LEU A 134 -29.98 -3.14 2.66
CA LEU A 134 -30.68 -2.04 1.99
C LEU A 134 -30.93 -0.87 2.95
N GLU A 135 -31.41 -1.14 4.17
CA GLU A 135 -31.59 -0.11 5.21
C GLU A 135 -30.28 0.62 5.52
N LYS A 136 -29.20 -0.15 5.74
CA LYS A 136 -27.86 0.41 5.95
C LYS A 136 -27.36 1.22 4.77
N LEU A 137 -27.70 0.81 3.54
CA LEU A 137 -27.31 1.54 2.33
C LEU A 137 -28.02 2.89 2.28
N GLU A 138 -29.31 2.95 2.58
CA GLU A 138 -30.08 4.20 2.59
C GLU A 138 -29.61 5.15 3.71
N GLU A 139 -29.29 4.63 4.90
CA GLU A 139 -28.66 5.42 5.95
C GLU A 139 -27.29 5.95 5.50
N ALA A 140 -26.45 5.08 4.93
CA ALA A 140 -25.12 5.45 4.47
C ALA A 140 -25.14 6.47 3.33
N LYS A 141 -26.11 6.43 2.41
CA LYS A 141 -26.28 7.43 1.34
C LYS A 141 -26.54 8.83 1.91
N LYS A 142 -27.35 8.93 2.96
CA LYS A 142 -27.65 10.21 3.64
C LYS A 142 -26.41 10.77 4.34
N LEU A 143 -25.64 9.91 5.00
CA LEU A 143 -24.45 10.31 5.75
C LEU A 143 -23.22 10.57 4.86
N TYR A 144 -23.11 9.84 3.75
CA TYR A 144 -21.95 9.85 2.86
C TYR A 144 -22.40 9.97 1.40
N PRO A 145 -22.73 11.18 0.93
CA PRO A 145 -23.35 11.38 -0.39
C PRO A 145 -22.48 10.90 -1.55
N ARG A 146 -21.15 11.05 -1.49
CA ARG A 146 -20.27 10.64 -2.59
C ARG A 146 -20.15 9.12 -2.66
N PHE A 147 -20.11 8.44 -1.50
CA PHE A 147 -20.31 6.99 -1.44
C PHE A 147 -21.66 6.60 -2.04
N GLY A 148 -22.74 7.30 -1.70
CA GLY A 148 -24.08 7.04 -2.22
C GLY A 148 -24.16 7.13 -3.75
N GLU A 149 -23.52 8.14 -4.34
CA GLU A 149 -23.40 8.27 -5.79
C GLU A 149 -22.57 7.15 -6.42
N LEU A 150 -21.48 6.76 -5.78
CA LEU A 150 -20.63 5.67 -6.27
C LEU A 150 -21.27 4.29 -6.13
N ALA A 151 -22.08 4.07 -5.08
CA ALA A 151 -22.73 2.81 -4.77
C ALA A 151 -23.64 2.33 -5.91
N LYS A 152 -24.19 3.26 -6.72
CA LYS A 152 -24.96 2.97 -7.94
C LYS A 152 -24.18 2.15 -8.98
N TYR A 153 -22.85 2.19 -8.91
CA TYR A 153 -21.92 1.53 -9.81
C TYR A 153 -21.23 0.31 -9.19
N MET A 154 -21.50 0.00 -7.92
CA MET A 154 -20.94 -1.16 -7.23
C MET A 154 -21.82 -2.39 -7.44
N MET A 155 -21.20 -3.58 -7.49
CA MET A 155 -21.93 -4.84 -7.52
C MET A 155 -22.33 -5.30 -6.11
N PRO A 156 -23.36 -6.16 -5.97
CA PRO A 156 -23.76 -6.73 -4.67
C PRO A 156 -22.61 -7.33 -3.86
N LEU A 157 -21.71 -8.06 -4.53
CA LEU A 157 -20.54 -8.69 -3.90
C LEU A 157 -19.47 -7.68 -3.40
N GLU A 158 -19.52 -6.44 -3.88
CA GLU A 158 -18.61 -5.36 -3.50
C GLU A 158 -19.24 -4.51 -2.41
N ILE A 159 -20.51 -4.12 -2.58
CA ILE A 159 -21.23 -3.25 -1.64
C ILE A 159 -21.62 -3.98 -0.35
N GLY A 160 -21.97 -5.27 -0.43
CA GLY A 160 -22.33 -6.07 0.75
C GLY A 160 -21.22 -6.09 1.79
N PRO A 161 -19.97 -6.45 1.43
CA PRO A 161 -18.82 -6.39 2.35
C PRO A 161 -18.55 -4.98 2.92
N VAL A 162 -18.75 -3.93 2.13
CA VAL A 162 -18.64 -2.53 2.61
C VAL A 162 -19.65 -2.27 3.73
N LEU A 163 -20.92 -2.60 3.51
CA LEU A 163 -22.02 -2.37 4.47
C LEU A 163 -21.98 -3.30 5.70
N ASN A 164 -21.28 -4.42 5.61
CA ASN A 164 -21.09 -5.34 6.72
C ASN A 164 -20.14 -4.78 7.80
N THR A 165 -19.39 -3.73 7.49
CA THR A 165 -18.50 -3.07 8.45
C THR A 165 -19.07 -1.73 8.90
N ALA A 166 -18.95 -1.39 10.19
CA ALA A 166 -19.50 -0.15 10.75
C ALA A 166 -18.92 1.13 10.10
N TYR A 167 -17.68 1.05 9.58
CA TYR A 167 -16.97 2.18 8.97
C TYR A 167 -16.79 2.03 7.45
N GLY A 168 -17.36 1.01 6.81
CA GLY A 168 -17.12 0.73 5.40
C GLY A 168 -17.50 1.87 4.46
N PRO A 169 -18.76 2.35 4.48
CA PRO A 169 -19.20 3.48 3.66
C PRO A 169 -18.36 4.73 3.88
N LYS A 170 -18.07 5.06 5.15
CA LYS A 170 -17.19 6.16 5.53
C LYS A 170 -15.77 6.01 4.97
N ASN A 171 -15.22 4.79 4.99
CA ASN A 171 -13.90 4.52 4.45
C ASN A 171 -13.90 4.72 2.92
N VAL A 172 -14.96 4.31 2.21
CA VAL A 172 -15.12 4.63 0.79
C VAL A 172 -15.20 6.13 0.57
N GLU A 173 -16.04 6.86 1.32
CA GLU A 173 -16.15 8.33 1.24
C GLU A 173 -14.78 9.01 1.36
N ARG A 174 -13.96 8.58 2.34
CA ARG A 174 -12.60 9.09 2.53
C ARG A 174 -11.64 8.69 1.40
N LEU A 175 -11.77 7.47 0.87
CA LEU A 175 -10.96 7.02 -0.27
C LEU A 175 -11.21 7.90 -1.50
N LEU A 176 -12.43 8.40 -1.71
CA LEU A 176 -12.74 9.29 -2.82
C LEU A 176 -12.03 10.65 -2.74
N ASP A 177 -11.45 11.02 -1.61
CA ASP A 177 -10.59 12.22 -1.51
C ASP A 177 -9.24 12.02 -2.20
N ILE A 178 -8.78 10.77 -2.32
CA ILE A 178 -7.43 10.44 -2.81
C ILE A 178 -7.44 9.63 -4.11
N LEU A 179 -8.52 8.92 -4.43
CA LEU A 179 -8.62 8.12 -5.65
C LEU A 179 -8.79 9.02 -6.89
N PRO A 180 -8.42 8.56 -8.09
CA PRO A 180 -8.82 9.22 -9.33
C PRO A 180 -10.35 9.20 -9.48
N ASN A 181 -10.91 10.20 -10.14
CA ASN A 181 -12.34 10.21 -10.47
C ASN A 181 -12.60 9.35 -11.72
N ALA A 182 -13.87 9.23 -12.12
CA ALA A 182 -14.25 8.47 -13.31
C ALA A 182 -13.64 9.06 -14.59
N GLU A 183 -13.52 10.39 -14.67
CA GLU A 183 -12.96 11.11 -15.81
C GLU A 183 -11.48 10.79 -16.01
N ASN A 184 -10.71 10.61 -14.92
CA ASN A 184 -9.33 10.13 -14.97
C ASN A 184 -9.23 8.72 -15.57
N PHE A 185 -10.10 7.79 -15.14
CA PHE A 185 -10.15 6.44 -15.70
C PHE A 185 -10.60 6.45 -17.16
N ALA A 186 -11.57 7.30 -17.51
CA ALA A 186 -12.05 7.45 -18.88
C ALA A 186 -10.96 7.95 -19.82
N ALA A 187 -10.18 8.95 -19.42
CA ALA A 187 -9.03 9.45 -20.18
C ALA A 187 -7.94 8.37 -20.34
N ALA A 188 -7.62 7.65 -19.26
CA ALA A 188 -6.67 6.54 -19.29
C ALA A 188 -7.12 5.40 -20.24
N ALA A 189 -8.41 5.04 -20.19
CA ALA A 189 -9.00 4.03 -21.07
C ALA A 189 -9.04 4.48 -22.54
N LYS A 190 -9.34 5.75 -22.81
CA LYS A 190 -9.26 6.31 -24.17
C LYS A 190 -7.85 6.23 -24.73
N MET A 191 -6.82 6.59 -23.94
CA MET A 191 -5.42 6.46 -24.36
C MET A 191 -5.03 4.99 -24.58
N GLY A 192 -5.49 4.09 -23.71
CA GLY A 192 -5.25 2.65 -23.79
C GLY A 192 -6.05 1.89 -24.86
N ARG A 193 -6.92 2.59 -25.62
CA ARG A 193 -7.84 2.00 -26.60
C ARG A 193 -7.20 1.11 -27.67
N PRO A 194 -5.93 1.31 -28.11
CA PRO A 194 -5.26 0.38 -29.03
C PRO A 194 -5.24 -1.08 -28.57
N LYS A 195 -5.46 -1.37 -27.28
CA LYS A 195 -5.55 -2.74 -26.73
C LYS A 195 -6.96 -3.14 -26.26
N ARG A 196 -8.00 -2.42 -26.68
CA ARG A 196 -9.39 -2.76 -26.35
C ARG A 196 -9.79 -4.13 -26.92
N GLY A 197 -10.49 -4.94 -26.12
CA GLY A 197 -10.99 -6.28 -26.42
C GLY A 197 -10.09 -7.43 -25.99
N TRP A 198 -8.95 -7.20 -25.31
CA TRP A 198 -7.99 -8.28 -25.06
C TRP A 198 -8.48 -9.34 -24.06
N TYR A 199 -9.32 -9.00 -23.08
CA TYR A 199 -9.97 -10.00 -22.24
C TYR A 199 -10.97 -10.84 -23.02
N GLU A 200 -11.78 -10.22 -23.89
CA GLU A 200 -12.74 -10.96 -24.72
C GLU A 200 -12.01 -11.91 -25.67
N ALA A 201 -10.95 -11.43 -26.33
CA ALA A 201 -10.10 -12.26 -27.17
C ALA A 201 -9.44 -13.41 -26.40
N SER A 202 -8.97 -13.14 -25.17
CA SER A 202 -8.38 -14.16 -24.30
C SER A 202 -9.40 -15.20 -23.86
N ALA A 203 -10.58 -14.77 -23.41
CA ALA A 203 -11.66 -15.66 -23.00
C ALA A 203 -12.12 -16.55 -24.16
N LYS A 204 -12.27 -15.96 -25.35
CA LYS A 204 -12.59 -16.71 -26.57
C LYS A 204 -11.50 -17.74 -26.91
N SER A 205 -10.23 -17.36 -26.87
CA SER A 205 -9.12 -18.27 -27.19
C SER A 205 -9.02 -19.41 -26.17
N ILE A 206 -9.22 -19.11 -24.88
CA ILE A 206 -9.30 -20.13 -23.82
C ILE A 206 -10.47 -21.09 -24.10
N HIS A 207 -11.65 -20.57 -24.44
CA HIS A 207 -12.79 -21.40 -24.78
C HIS A 207 -12.53 -22.29 -26.01
N ASP A 208 -12.02 -21.72 -27.10
CA ASP A 208 -11.74 -22.44 -28.35
C ASP A 208 -10.71 -23.56 -28.14
N VAL A 209 -9.70 -23.35 -27.28
CA VAL A 209 -8.66 -24.35 -26.98
C VAL A 209 -9.17 -25.41 -26.00
N PHE A 210 -9.74 -25.00 -24.87
CA PHE A 210 -10.03 -25.91 -23.76
C PHE A 210 -11.46 -26.48 -23.76
N GLY A 211 -12.39 -25.89 -24.50
CA GLY A 211 -13.80 -26.32 -24.55
C GLY A 211 -14.45 -26.29 -23.16
N ASP A 212 -15.11 -27.37 -22.76
CA ASP A 212 -15.77 -27.49 -21.44
C ASP A 212 -14.83 -27.30 -20.24
N ASP A 213 -13.53 -27.56 -20.44
CA ASP A 213 -12.49 -27.37 -19.42
C ASP A 213 -12.02 -25.91 -19.31
N ALA A 214 -12.49 -25.01 -20.18
CA ALA A 214 -12.09 -23.60 -20.21
C ALA A 214 -12.25 -22.88 -18.86
N PRO A 215 -13.37 -23.01 -18.11
CA PRO A 215 -13.47 -22.40 -16.79
C PRO A 215 -12.47 -22.97 -15.78
N ARG A 216 -12.15 -24.26 -15.87
CA ARG A 216 -11.16 -24.90 -15.00
C ARG A 216 -9.77 -24.34 -15.29
N PHE A 217 -9.38 -24.31 -16.56
CA PHE A 217 -8.10 -23.74 -16.97
C PHE A 217 -7.99 -22.25 -16.66
N ALA A 218 -9.01 -21.44 -16.95
CA ALA A 218 -9.03 -20.01 -16.62
C ALA A 218 -8.85 -19.76 -15.11
N SER A 219 -9.47 -20.61 -14.28
CA SER A 219 -9.31 -20.50 -12.82
C SER A 219 -7.90 -20.89 -12.37
N LEU A 220 -7.27 -21.89 -12.99
CA LEU A 220 -5.88 -22.25 -12.76
C LEU A 220 -4.93 -21.10 -13.15
N LEU A 221 -5.14 -20.53 -14.35
CA LEU A 221 -4.38 -19.39 -14.85
C LEU A 221 -4.50 -18.16 -13.93
N ALA A 222 -5.66 -17.96 -13.32
CA ALA A 222 -5.84 -16.93 -12.32
C ALA A 222 -5.12 -17.26 -11.00
N ALA A 223 -5.17 -18.52 -10.54
CA ALA A 223 -4.54 -19.00 -9.32
C ALA A 223 -3.01 -18.81 -9.32
N THR A 224 -2.36 -18.96 -10.47
CA THR A 224 -0.91 -18.78 -10.66
C THR A 224 -0.50 -17.33 -10.97
N SER A 225 -1.45 -16.40 -11.10
CA SER A 225 -1.17 -14.99 -11.42
C SER A 225 -0.49 -14.15 -10.32
N PRO A 226 -0.53 -14.47 -9.01
CA PRO A 226 0.17 -13.68 -8.01
C PRO A 226 1.69 -13.67 -8.24
N GLN A 227 2.29 -12.48 -8.32
CA GLN A 227 3.74 -12.26 -8.43
C GLN A 227 4.41 -12.80 -9.71
N ASN A 228 3.65 -12.98 -10.79
CA ASN A 228 4.16 -13.39 -12.10
C ASN A 228 3.89 -12.32 -13.17
N SER A 229 4.74 -12.27 -14.20
CA SER A 229 4.41 -11.62 -15.46
C SER A 229 3.31 -12.41 -16.20
N VAL A 230 2.69 -11.82 -17.23
CA VAL A 230 1.62 -12.48 -18.01
C VAL A 230 2.16 -13.75 -18.70
N GLU A 231 3.35 -13.63 -19.28
CA GLU A 231 4.13 -14.66 -19.96
C GLU A 231 4.45 -15.83 -19.02
N MET A 232 5.04 -15.52 -17.86
CA MET A 232 5.43 -16.52 -16.86
C MET A 232 4.21 -17.18 -16.23
N ASN A 233 3.12 -16.43 -16.04
CA ASN A 233 1.86 -16.96 -15.55
C ASN A 233 1.28 -18.01 -16.52
N MET A 234 1.21 -17.69 -17.80
CA MET A 234 0.73 -18.62 -18.83
C MET A 234 1.59 -19.88 -18.90
N LEU A 235 2.92 -19.72 -18.84
CA LEU A 235 3.87 -20.84 -18.90
C LEU A 235 3.66 -21.82 -17.74
N ASN A 236 3.59 -21.31 -16.52
CA ASN A 236 3.39 -22.12 -15.32
C ASN A 236 2.00 -22.78 -15.34
N ALA A 237 0.94 -22.06 -15.73
CA ALA A 237 -0.42 -22.60 -15.80
C ALA A 237 -0.53 -23.74 -16.83
N LEU A 238 0.01 -23.57 -18.04
CA LEU A 238 0.03 -24.62 -19.07
C LEU A 238 0.84 -25.85 -18.64
N SER A 239 1.99 -25.63 -17.99
CA SER A 239 2.85 -26.73 -17.52
C SER A 239 2.14 -27.56 -16.45
N ILE A 240 1.50 -26.89 -15.48
CA ILE A 240 0.68 -27.55 -14.46
C ILE A 240 -0.49 -28.28 -15.12
N TRP A 241 -1.19 -27.63 -16.05
CA TRP A 241 -2.33 -28.22 -16.77
C TRP A 241 -1.93 -29.52 -17.47
N LYS A 242 -0.88 -29.48 -18.30
CA LYS A 242 -0.36 -30.63 -19.05
C LYS A 242 -0.01 -31.80 -18.12
N ASN A 243 0.70 -31.52 -17.02
CA ASN A 243 1.14 -32.57 -16.12
C ASN A 243 -0.03 -33.12 -15.27
N TRP A 244 -0.99 -32.27 -14.91
CA TRP A 244 -2.20 -32.68 -14.19
C TRP A 244 -3.13 -33.54 -15.05
N THR A 245 -3.30 -33.19 -16.33
CA THR A 245 -4.07 -34.03 -17.26
C THR A 245 -3.36 -35.36 -17.53
N ALA A 246 -2.04 -35.35 -17.72
CA ALA A 246 -1.24 -36.56 -17.90
C ALA A 246 -1.28 -37.50 -16.68
N ALA A 247 -1.39 -36.95 -15.47
CA ALA A 247 -1.52 -37.70 -14.22
C ALA A 247 -2.94 -38.25 -13.96
N GLY A 248 -3.87 -38.12 -14.91
CA GLY A 248 -5.25 -38.61 -14.74
C GLY A 248 -6.15 -37.72 -13.89
N ARG A 249 -5.85 -36.42 -13.80
CA ARG A 249 -6.69 -35.39 -13.15
C ARG A 249 -6.96 -35.64 -11.64
N PRO A 250 -5.92 -35.88 -10.82
CA PRO A 250 -6.12 -36.10 -9.39
C PRO A 250 -6.77 -34.89 -8.71
N LYS A 251 -7.61 -35.16 -7.70
CA LYS A 251 -8.34 -34.12 -6.93
C LYS A 251 -7.77 -33.87 -5.54
N ASP A 252 -6.92 -34.77 -5.03
CA ASP A 252 -6.37 -34.62 -3.70
C ASP A 252 -5.24 -33.56 -3.66
N LYS A 253 -5.12 -32.90 -2.51
CA LYS A 253 -4.20 -31.78 -2.34
C LYS A 253 -2.73 -32.17 -2.48
N ALA A 254 -2.35 -33.39 -2.06
CA ALA A 254 -0.97 -33.83 -2.05
C ALA A 254 -0.46 -34.04 -3.48
N SER A 255 -1.21 -34.81 -4.28
CA SER A 255 -0.90 -35.07 -5.68
C SER A 255 -0.86 -33.77 -6.49
N ILE A 256 -1.83 -32.86 -6.30
CA ILE A 256 -1.83 -31.57 -6.98
C ILE A 256 -0.58 -30.76 -6.63
N LYS A 257 -0.18 -30.72 -5.35
CA LYS A 257 1.02 -29.97 -4.92
C LYS A 257 2.30 -30.57 -5.50
N GLU A 258 2.40 -31.90 -5.59
CA GLU A 258 3.52 -32.57 -6.23
C GLU A 258 3.61 -32.23 -7.72
N ILE A 259 2.49 -32.29 -8.44
CA ILE A 259 2.41 -31.87 -9.84
C ILE A 259 2.84 -30.41 -10.00
N MET A 260 2.38 -29.51 -9.12
CA MET A 260 2.83 -28.12 -9.14
C MET A 260 4.35 -28.03 -9.01
N GLY A 261 4.94 -28.73 -8.04
CA GLY A 261 6.40 -28.75 -7.83
C GLY A 261 7.20 -29.25 -9.03
N ALA A 262 6.67 -30.23 -9.77
CA ALA A 262 7.30 -30.74 -10.99
C ALA A 262 7.07 -29.85 -12.23
N SER A 263 6.15 -28.88 -12.16
CA SER A 263 5.69 -28.10 -13.31
C SER A 263 6.12 -26.63 -13.32
N VAL A 264 6.33 -26.04 -12.14
CA VAL A 264 6.65 -24.60 -12.04
C VAL A 264 8.11 -24.35 -12.44
N THR A 265 8.34 -23.19 -13.05
CA THR A 265 9.69 -22.77 -13.46
C THR A 265 10.57 -22.55 -12.21
N GLY A 266 11.59 -23.38 -12.03
CA GLY A 266 12.59 -23.26 -10.96
C GLY A 266 13.13 -24.61 -10.48
N ASP A 267 14.36 -24.62 -9.97
CA ASP A 267 15.14 -25.86 -9.79
C ASP A 267 14.94 -26.56 -8.44
N LYS A 268 13.92 -26.17 -7.67
CA LYS A 268 13.70 -26.61 -6.28
C LYS A 268 12.45 -27.46 -6.06
N GLY A 269 11.86 -27.99 -7.13
CA GLY A 269 10.66 -28.83 -7.03
C GLY A 269 9.50 -28.12 -6.30
N GLN A 270 8.94 -28.73 -5.26
CA GLN A 270 7.85 -28.11 -4.48
C GLN A 270 8.21 -26.77 -3.83
N ASP A 271 9.49 -26.54 -3.51
CA ASP A 271 9.95 -25.26 -2.94
C ASP A 271 10.00 -24.13 -3.99
N SER A 272 9.88 -24.47 -5.29
CA SER A 272 9.66 -23.50 -6.37
C SER A 272 8.21 -22.99 -6.41
N VAL A 273 7.26 -23.67 -5.74
CA VAL A 273 5.84 -23.30 -5.74
C VAL A 273 5.61 -22.17 -4.74
N LEU A 274 5.04 -21.04 -5.19
CA LEU A 274 4.64 -19.98 -4.28
C LEU A 274 3.46 -20.44 -3.40
N ASP A 275 3.60 -20.30 -2.08
CA ASP A 275 2.54 -20.62 -1.10
C ASP A 275 1.19 -19.98 -1.44
N ALA A 276 1.23 -18.78 -2.04
CA ALA A 276 0.05 -18.04 -2.45
C ALA A 276 -0.76 -18.71 -3.58
N TRP A 277 -0.18 -19.65 -4.34
CA TRP A 277 -0.84 -20.34 -5.45
C TRP A 277 -1.59 -21.59 -4.98
N VAL A 278 -1.01 -22.32 -4.02
CA VAL A 278 -1.41 -23.70 -3.66
C VAL A 278 -2.91 -23.82 -3.42
N ASN A 279 -3.48 -23.00 -2.54
CA ASN A 279 -4.89 -23.15 -2.14
C ASN A 279 -5.86 -22.87 -3.30
N ASN A 280 -5.56 -21.90 -4.16
CA ASN A 280 -6.40 -21.60 -5.32
C ASN A 280 -6.20 -22.64 -6.43
N THR A 281 -4.97 -23.11 -6.67
CA THR A 281 -4.71 -24.17 -7.65
C THR A 281 -5.41 -25.47 -7.28
N VAL A 282 -5.33 -25.88 -6.01
CA VAL A 282 -6.06 -27.06 -5.50
C VAL A 282 -7.56 -26.87 -5.71
N ARG A 283 -8.10 -25.70 -5.37
CA ARG A 283 -9.53 -25.42 -5.58
C ARG A 283 -9.93 -25.48 -7.05
N SER A 284 -9.14 -24.90 -7.94
CA SER A 284 -9.34 -24.91 -9.39
C SER A 284 -9.36 -26.32 -9.96
N LEU A 285 -8.36 -27.13 -9.63
CA LEU A 285 -8.20 -28.46 -10.22
C LEU A 285 -9.13 -29.49 -9.58
N ALA A 286 -9.43 -29.38 -8.29
CA ALA A 286 -10.28 -30.34 -7.57
C ALA A 286 -11.79 -30.05 -7.67
N SER A 287 -12.21 -28.84 -8.07
CA SER A 287 -13.64 -28.47 -8.08
C SER A 287 -14.46 -29.34 -9.02
N ASP A 288 -15.63 -29.81 -8.58
CA ASP A 288 -16.59 -30.48 -9.46
C ASP A 288 -17.30 -29.50 -10.40
N ASN A 289 -17.42 -28.23 -9.99
CA ASN A 289 -18.04 -27.17 -10.77
C ASN A 289 -17.15 -25.91 -10.78
N PRO A 290 -16.25 -25.76 -11.77
CA PRO A 290 -15.33 -24.62 -11.83
C PRO A 290 -16.06 -23.29 -12.07
N VAL A 291 -17.27 -23.29 -12.64
CA VAL A 291 -18.05 -22.07 -12.91
C VAL A 291 -18.61 -21.45 -11.63
N LYS A 292 -19.07 -22.27 -10.68
CA LYS A 292 -19.66 -21.80 -9.40
C LYS A 292 -18.62 -21.50 -8.31
N MET A 293 -17.38 -21.94 -8.50
CA MET A 293 -16.30 -21.75 -7.55
C MET A 293 -15.95 -20.27 -7.33
N THR A 294 -15.54 -19.90 -6.11
CA THR A 294 -14.93 -18.59 -5.80
C THR A 294 -13.49 -18.78 -5.36
N LEU A 295 -12.58 -18.01 -5.97
CA LEU A 295 -11.15 -18.01 -5.64
C LEU A 295 -10.85 -17.03 -4.51
N SER A 296 -9.80 -17.32 -3.74
CA SER A 296 -9.32 -16.44 -2.69
C SER A 296 -8.53 -15.27 -3.25
N GLY A 297 -8.95 -14.05 -2.87
CA GLY A 297 -8.35 -12.79 -3.29
C GLY A 297 -9.20 -12.06 -4.35
N PRO A 298 -9.62 -10.80 -4.12
CA PRO A 298 -10.43 -10.01 -5.06
C PRO A 298 -9.92 -9.99 -6.49
N LYS A 299 -8.62 -9.70 -6.66
CA LYS A 299 -7.94 -9.69 -7.95
C LYS A 299 -8.03 -11.05 -8.64
N VAL A 300 -7.75 -12.12 -7.89
CA VAL A 300 -7.66 -13.47 -8.46
C VAL A 300 -9.03 -13.95 -8.94
N ASP A 301 -10.07 -13.76 -8.12
CA ASP A 301 -11.45 -14.10 -8.53
C ASP A 301 -11.91 -13.24 -9.71
N SER A 302 -11.79 -11.90 -9.64
CA SER A 302 -12.20 -11.04 -10.76
C SER A 302 -11.44 -11.35 -12.06
N PHE A 303 -10.15 -11.67 -11.98
CA PHE A 303 -9.35 -12.02 -13.13
C PHE A 303 -9.82 -13.33 -13.78
N PHE A 304 -10.09 -14.35 -12.95
CA PHE A 304 -10.74 -15.58 -13.42
C PHE A 304 -12.08 -15.28 -14.13
N ARG A 305 -12.93 -14.44 -13.52
CA ARG A 305 -14.23 -14.10 -14.08
C ARG A 305 -14.12 -13.40 -15.44
N ASN A 306 -13.18 -12.46 -15.58
CA ASN A 306 -12.91 -11.80 -16.87
C ASN A 306 -12.48 -12.83 -17.94
N LEU A 307 -11.64 -13.80 -17.59
CA LEU A 307 -11.16 -14.85 -18.50
C LEU A 307 -12.22 -15.86 -18.91
N VAL A 308 -13.40 -15.86 -18.26
CA VAL A 308 -14.58 -16.65 -18.68
C VAL A 308 -15.71 -15.77 -19.21
N GLY A 309 -15.42 -14.50 -19.55
CA GLY A 309 -16.36 -13.61 -20.23
C GLY A 309 -17.28 -12.78 -19.33
N ASP A 310 -17.08 -12.73 -18.01
CA ASP A 310 -17.83 -11.82 -17.14
C ASP A 310 -17.27 -10.39 -17.26
N VAL A 311 -17.78 -9.66 -18.25
CA VAL A 311 -17.32 -8.29 -18.58
C VAL A 311 -17.68 -7.22 -17.54
N GLN A 312 -18.46 -7.57 -16.50
CA GLN A 312 -18.84 -6.63 -15.42
C GLN A 312 -17.82 -6.60 -14.28
N ARG A 313 -16.94 -7.60 -14.22
CA ARG A 313 -15.89 -7.72 -13.22
C ARG A 313 -14.73 -6.80 -13.55
N ILE A 314 -14.16 -6.23 -12.49
CA ILE A 314 -13.00 -5.36 -12.59
C ILE A 314 -11.87 -6.05 -11.83
N THR A 315 -10.74 -6.20 -12.52
CA THR A 315 -9.51 -6.76 -11.96
C THR A 315 -8.59 -5.63 -11.53
N ASN A 316 -8.56 -5.31 -10.23
CA ASN A 316 -7.66 -4.31 -9.67
C ASN A 316 -6.39 -4.98 -9.14
N ASP A 317 -5.31 -4.93 -9.93
CA ASP A 317 -4.00 -5.49 -9.61
C ASP A 317 -2.99 -4.40 -9.17
N ALA A 318 -1.69 -4.73 -9.23
CA ALA A 318 -0.63 -3.78 -8.91
C ALA A 318 -0.55 -2.60 -9.89
N HIS A 319 -0.81 -2.82 -11.19
CA HIS A 319 -0.82 -1.74 -12.18
C HIS A 319 -2.03 -0.83 -11.98
N MET A 320 -3.20 -1.39 -11.70
CA MET A 320 -4.38 -0.58 -11.36
C MET A 320 -4.21 0.21 -10.06
N ALA A 321 -3.51 -0.36 -9.06
CA ALA A 321 -3.12 0.38 -7.86
C ALA A 321 -2.16 1.54 -8.17
N ASN A 322 -1.18 1.30 -9.06
CA ASN A 322 -0.23 2.32 -9.51
C ASN A 322 -0.96 3.47 -10.23
N LEU A 323 -1.85 3.15 -11.17
CA LEU A 323 -2.71 4.10 -11.86
C LEU A 323 -3.54 4.94 -10.87
N ALA A 324 -4.10 4.28 -9.85
CA ALA A 324 -4.87 4.93 -8.81
C ALA A 324 -4.03 5.78 -7.83
N GLY A 325 -2.70 5.70 -7.88
CA GLY A 325 -1.82 6.40 -6.95
C GLY A 325 -1.86 5.84 -5.53
N ILE A 326 -2.24 4.57 -5.35
CA ILE A 326 -2.36 3.92 -4.04
C ILE A 326 -1.41 2.72 -3.93
N ARG A 327 -1.17 2.26 -2.70
CA ARG A 327 -0.41 1.03 -2.48
C ARG A 327 -1.30 -0.20 -2.72
N GLN A 328 -0.72 -1.30 -3.20
CA GLN A 328 -1.48 -2.51 -3.54
C GLN A 328 -2.09 -3.20 -2.30
N ASP A 329 -1.54 -3.01 -1.10
CA ASP A 329 -2.07 -3.58 0.14
C ASP A 329 -3.51 -3.15 0.44
N PHE A 330 -3.95 -2.00 -0.07
CA PHE A 330 -5.34 -1.54 0.06
C PHE A 330 -6.35 -2.41 -0.69
N LEU A 331 -5.90 -3.15 -1.70
CA LEU A 331 -6.74 -3.98 -2.56
C LEU A 331 -6.82 -5.43 -2.11
N ARG A 332 -6.08 -5.80 -1.06
CA ARG A 332 -5.88 -7.20 -0.66
C ARG A 332 -6.36 -7.43 0.77
N VAL A 333 -7.17 -8.46 0.94
CA VAL A 333 -7.41 -9.10 2.23
C VAL A 333 -7.62 -10.59 1.99
N SER A 334 -7.23 -11.43 2.95
CA SER A 334 -7.49 -12.86 2.88
C SER A 334 -8.91 -13.13 3.41
N PRO A 335 -9.82 -13.70 2.61
CA PRO A 335 -11.13 -14.10 3.08
C PRO A 335 -11.03 -15.33 3.99
N THR A 336 -12.00 -15.47 4.89
CA THR A 336 -12.28 -16.70 5.63
C THR A 336 -12.94 -17.74 4.73
N ASP A 337 -12.87 -19.02 5.10
CA ASP A 337 -13.55 -20.10 4.35
C ASP A 337 -15.06 -19.88 4.24
N MET A 338 -15.68 -19.36 5.30
CA MET A 338 -17.11 -19.00 5.28
C MET A 338 -17.42 -17.86 4.28
N GLN A 339 -16.53 -16.87 4.15
CA GLN A 339 -16.69 -15.82 3.15
C GLN A 339 -16.58 -16.39 1.73
N LEU A 340 -15.61 -17.27 1.50
CA LEU A 340 -15.44 -17.93 0.21
C LEU A 340 -16.65 -18.80 -0.17
N ALA A 341 -17.20 -19.57 0.79
CA ALA A 341 -18.40 -20.37 0.58
C ALA A 341 -19.62 -19.52 0.22
N ARG A 342 -19.65 -18.26 0.65
CA ARG A 342 -20.70 -17.27 0.31
C ARG A 342 -20.37 -16.43 -0.94
N GLY A 343 -19.36 -16.82 -1.71
CA GLY A 343 -18.97 -16.12 -2.93
C GLY A 343 -18.26 -14.79 -2.73
N ASN A 344 -17.70 -14.54 -1.54
CA ASN A 344 -16.92 -13.34 -1.25
C ASN A 344 -15.42 -13.64 -1.31
N PRO A 345 -14.70 -13.16 -2.35
CA PRO A 345 -13.27 -13.39 -2.50
C PRO A 345 -12.40 -12.53 -1.57
N GLY A 346 -13.01 -11.73 -0.70
CA GLY A 346 -12.34 -10.80 0.22
C GLY A 346 -12.38 -9.36 -0.27
N MET A 347 -13.52 -8.85 -0.74
CA MET A 347 -13.59 -7.47 -1.26
C MET A 347 -13.29 -6.42 -0.18
N THR A 348 -12.34 -5.53 -0.45
CA THR A 348 -12.04 -4.37 0.42
C THR A 348 -12.82 -3.14 -0.03
N PRO A 349 -13.03 -2.14 0.87
CA PRO A 349 -13.61 -0.85 0.48
C PRO A 349 -12.86 -0.16 -0.67
N ALA A 350 -11.53 -0.23 -0.70
CA ALA A 350 -10.74 0.35 -1.79
C ALA A 350 -10.93 -0.39 -3.11
N TYR A 351 -11.02 -1.73 -3.08
CA TYR A 351 -11.32 -2.52 -4.27
C TYR A 351 -12.71 -2.17 -4.82
N ALA A 352 -13.73 -2.13 -3.95
CA ALA A 352 -15.09 -1.76 -4.32
C ALA A 352 -15.17 -0.33 -4.91
N ALA A 353 -14.47 0.63 -4.29
CA ALA A 353 -14.43 2.01 -4.77
C ALA A 353 -13.81 2.11 -6.18
N LEU A 354 -12.66 1.47 -6.39
CA LEU A 354 -12.00 1.43 -7.71
C LEU A 354 -12.84 0.76 -8.78
N SER A 355 -13.51 -0.36 -8.46
CA SER A 355 -14.43 -1.02 -9.37
C SER A 355 -15.58 -0.08 -9.76
N GLY A 356 -16.22 0.57 -8.78
CA GLY A 356 -17.34 1.50 -9.04
C GLY A 356 -16.92 2.68 -9.92
N LEU A 357 -15.72 3.25 -9.69
CA LEU A 357 -15.21 4.39 -10.47
C LEU A 357 -14.95 4.00 -11.93
N GLN A 358 -14.40 2.80 -12.16
CA GLN A 358 -14.19 2.27 -13.51
C GLN A 358 -15.51 1.93 -14.21
N ARG A 359 -16.52 1.41 -13.50
CA ARG A 359 -17.85 1.20 -14.09
C ARG A 359 -18.55 2.51 -14.45
N ARG A 360 -18.35 3.56 -13.65
CA ARG A 360 -18.83 4.90 -13.99
C ARG A 360 -18.12 5.44 -15.23
N ALA A 361 -16.80 5.26 -15.34
CA ALA A 361 -16.05 5.62 -16.54
C ALA A 361 -16.52 4.81 -17.77
N ALA A 362 -16.84 3.52 -17.60
CA ALA A 362 -17.37 2.68 -18.65
C ALA A 362 -18.71 3.20 -19.19
N GLN A 363 -19.60 3.63 -18.29
CA GLN A 363 -20.85 4.29 -18.69
C GLN A 363 -20.59 5.58 -19.50
N GLN A 364 -19.63 6.41 -19.08
CA GLN A 364 -19.28 7.65 -19.81
C GLN A 364 -18.75 7.38 -21.22
N LEU A 365 -18.04 6.27 -21.41
CA LEU A 365 -17.41 5.90 -22.68
C LEU A 365 -18.28 5.05 -23.60
N GLY A 366 -19.38 4.47 -23.09
CA GLY A 366 -20.09 3.39 -23.78
C GLY A 366 -19.25 2.12 -23.93
N PHE A 367 -18.34 1.88 -22.96
CA PHE A 367 -17.49 0.68 -22.92
C PHE A 367 -18.09 -0.33 -21.95
N ASN A 368 -17.72 -1.60 -22.10
CA ASN A 368 -17.86 -2.58 -21.04
C ASN A 368 -16.89 -2.26 -19.88
N PRO A 369 -17.26 -2.57 -18.62
CA PRO A 369 -16.36 -2.37 -17.49
C PRO A 369 -14.98 -3.02 -17.65
N ALA A 370 -14.93 -4.27 -18.14
CA ALA A 370 -13.67 -4.95 -18.43
C ALA A 370 -12.82 -4.19 -19.45
N GLU A 371 -13.42 -3.58 -20.48
CA GLU A 371 -12.69 -2.81 -21.49
C GLU A 371 -12.03 -1.55 -20.91
N VAL A 372 -12.70 -0.85 -19.98
CA VAL A 372 -12.07 0.28 -19.27
C VAL A 372 -10.88 -0.19 -18.46
N GLN A 373 -11.02 -1.30 -17.72
CA GLN A 373 -9.94 -1.83 -16.89
C GLN A 373 -8.75 -2.25 -17.74
N GLU A 374 -9.00 -3.00 -18.82
CA GLU A 374 -7.97 -3.61 -19.65
C GLU A 374 -7.17 -2.57 -20.45
N THR A 375 -7.83 -1.51 -20.92
CA THR A 375 -7.19 -0.41 -21.66
C THR A 375 -6.40 0.49 -20.71
N ALA A 376 -6.97 0.85 -19.55
CA ALA A 376 -6.25 1.61 -18.53
C ALA A 376 -5.03 0.83 -17.99
N TRP A 377 -5.13 -0.50 -17.88
CA TRP A 377 -4.00 -1.37 -17.55
C TRP A 377 -2.93 -1.38 -18.65
N SER A 378 -3.36 -1.48 -19.93
CA SER A 378 -2.47 -1.48 -21.10
C SER A 378 -1.80 -0.13 -21.36
N LEU A 379 -2.32 0.96 -20.79
CA LEU A 379 -1.61 2.23 -20.68
C LEU A 379 -0.57 2.18 -19.53
N THR A 380 -1.00 1.73 -18.36
CA THR A 380 -0.23 1.88 -17.12
C THR A 380 1.02 1.02 -17.10
N LYS A 381 0.92 -0.24 -17.57
CA LYS A 381 2.05 -1.18 -17.60
C LYS A 381 3.23 -0.61 -18.42
N PRO A 382 3.10 -0.31 -19.72
CA PRO A 382 4.21 0.22 -20.51
C PRO A 382 4.66 1.60 -20.03
N LEU A 383 3.76 2.45 -19.52
CA LEU A 383 4.16 3.73 -18.89
C LEU A 383 5.12 3.50 -17.72
N THR A 384 4.80 2.56 -16.81
CA THR A 384 5.66 2.25 -15.67
C THR A 384 6.98 1.59 -16.08
N GLU A 385 6.97 0.78 -17.14
CA GLU A 385 8.18 0.15 -17.69
C GLU A 385 9.10 1.19 -18.33
N LEU A 386 8.55 2.14 -19.09
CA LEU A 386 9.29 3.28 -19.64
C LEU A 386 9.87 4.18 -18.55
N GLN A 387 9.14 4.45 -17.47
CA GLN A 387 9.71 5.18 -16.33
C GLN A 387 10.92 4.45 -15.74
N ALA A 388 10.83 3.13 -15.61
CA ALA A 388 11.90 2.31 -15.05
C ALA A 388 13.13 2.25 -15.97
N SER A 389 12.94 2.12 -17.28
CA SER A 389 14.03 2.00 -18.26
C SER A 389 14.70 3.33 -18.61
N THR A 390 13.93 4.43 -18.65
CA THR A 390 14.44 5.75 -19.06
C THR A 390 14.80 6.67 -17.89
N GLY A 391 14.26 6.41 -16.69
CA GLY A 391 14.36 7.31 -15.55
C GLY A 391 13.51 8.59 -15.67
N LEU A 392 12.73 8.74 -16.74
CA LEU A 392 11.85 9.90 -16.94
C LEU A 392 10.62 9.86 -16.03
N ARG A 393 10.07 11.04 -15.75
CA ARG A 393 8.79 11.17 -15.03
C ARG A 393 7.64 10.75 -15.95
N ALA A 394 6.55 10.23 -15.38
CA ALA A 394 5.39 9.78 -16.15
C ALA A 394 4.81 10.90 -17.03
N ARG A 395 4.71 12.12 -16.48
CA ARG A 395 4.23 13.29 -17.22
C ARG A 395 5.15 13.67 -18.38
N ASP A 396 6.46 13.53 -18.23
CA ASP A 396 7.41 13.81 -19.30
C ASP A 396 7.25 12.81 -20.45
N ILE A 397 7.05 11.52 -20.13
CA ILE A 397 6.81 10.47 -21.13
C ILE A 397 5.52 10.76 -21.92
N LEU A 398 4.45 11.11 -21.21
CA LEU A 398 3.15 11.42 -21.81
C LEU A 398 3.20 12.69 -22.67
N GLN A 399 3.79 13.78 -22.16
CA GLN A 399 3.88 15.06 -22.89
C GLN A 399 4.76 14.98 -24.13
N LYS A 400 5.85 14.20 -24.08
CA LYS A 400 6.76 14.03 -25.20
C LYS A 400 6.29 12.99 -26.22
N GLY A 401 5.14 12.35 -25.98
CA GLY A 401 4.61 11.31 -26.88
C GLY A 401 5.49 10.07 -26.96
N LEU A 402 6.29 9.78 -25.92
CA LEU A 402 7.22 8.64 -25.91
C LEU A 402 6.51 7.30 -25.69
N LEU A 403 5.26 7.32 -25.19
CA LEU A 403 4.40 6.16 -25.12
C LEU A 403 3.46 6.18 -26.33
N THR A 404 3.76 5.36 -27.33
CA THR A 404 3.05 5.31 -28.61
C THR A 404 1.86 4.35 -28.58
N PRO A 405 0.92 4.45 -29.55
CA PRO A 405 -0.15 3.46 -29.70
C PRO A 405 0.37 2.02 -29.89
N ASP A 406 1.53 1.85 -30.52
CA ASP A 406 2.12 0.53 -30.75
C ASP A 406 2.72 -0.07 -29.48
N ASP A 407 3.29 0.76 -28.59
CA ASP A 407 3.71 0.29 -27.25
C ASP A 407 2.51 -0.25 -26.46
N ILE A 408 1.37 0.43 -26.55
CA ILE A 408 0.12 0.01 -25.89
C ILE A 408 -0.40 -1.28 -26.53
N ARG A 409 -0.45 -1.36 -27.86
CA ARG A 409 -0.90 -2.54 -28.62
C ARG A 409 -0.01 -3.77 -28.38
N GLY A 410 1.29 -3.54 -28.25
CA GLY A 410 2.32 -4.54 -27.97
C GLY A 410 2.30 -5.07 -26.54
N THR A 411 1.48 -4.51 -25.66
CA THR A 411 1.29 -5.07 -24.32
C THR A 411 0.76 -6.50 -24.42
N VAL A 412 1.38 -7.43 -23.69
CA VAL A 412 1.13 -8.87 -23.79
C VAL A 412 -0.27 -9.28 -23.30
N ASP A 413 -0.88 -10.25 -24.01
CA ASP A 413 -2.18 -10.86 -23.69
C ASP A 413 -2.19 -12.38 -24.00
N PHE A 414 -3.15 -13.13 -23.44
CA PHE A 414 -3.15 -14.59 -23.56
C PHE A 414 -3.55 -15.09 -24.95
N ALA A 415 -4.37 -14.35 -25.70
CA ALA A 415 -4.81 -14.76 -27.02
C ALA A 415 -3.65 -14.77 -28.02
N THR A 416 -2.76 -13.77 -27.92
CA THR A 416 -1.52 -13.74 -28.69
C THR A 416 -0.50 -14.76 -28.18
N LEU A 417 -0.29 -14.85 -26.86
CA LEU A 417 0.72 -15.78 -26.29
C LEU A 417 0.46 -17.25 -26.66
N MET A 418 -0.80 -17.70 -26.72
CA MET A 418 -1.13 -19.10 -27.06
C MET A 418 -0.51 -19.58 -28.38
N LYS A 419 -0.28 -18.66 -29.32
CA LYS A 419 0.26 -18.95 -30.65
C LYS A 419 1.78 -18.85 -30.74
N GLU A 420 2.43 -18.30 -29.72
CA GLU A 420 3.89 -18.24 -29.71
C GLU A 420 4.47 -19.64 -29.47
N PRO A 421 5.60 -20.01 -30.12
CA PRO A 421 6.14 -21.37 -30.08
C PRO A 421 6.31 -21.95 -28.68
N THR A 422 6.73 -21.12 -27.72
CA THR A 422 6.93 -21.53 -26.31
C THR A 422 5.66 -22.12 -25.68
N TYR A 423 4.49 -21.52 -25.95
CA TYR A 423 3.22 -21.94 -25.38
C TYR A 423 2.49 -22.95 -26.27
N ALA A 424 2.58 -22.75 -27.59
CA ALA A 424 2.03 -23.64 -28.60
C ALA A 424 2.55 -25.08 -28.42
N ASN A 425 3.88 -25.25 -28.26
CA ASN A 425 4.49 -26.56 -28.06
C ASN A 425 3.97 -27.28 -26.81
N LEU A 426 3.68 -26.54 -25.72
CA LEU A 426 3.10 -27.12 -24.50
C LEU A 426 1.65 -27.58 -24.71
N LEU A 427 0.86 -26.78 -25.42
CA LEU A 427 -0.52 -27.11 -25.79
C LEU A 427 -0.59 -28.31 -26.72
N GLU A 428 0.27 -28.36 -27.74
CA GLU A 428 0.40 -29.49 -28.67
C GLU A 428 0.78 -30.78 -27.93
N SER A 429 1.80 -30.70 -27.06
CA SER A 429 2.21 -31.83 -26.22
C SER A 429 1.13 -32.29 -25.25
N ALA A 430 0.19 -31.40 -24.90
CA ALA A 430 -0.98 -31.70 -24.06
C ALA A 430 -2.21 -32.18 -24.87
N GLY A 431 -2.09 -32.34 -26.20
CA GLY A 431 -3.14 -32.85 -27.07
C GLY A 431 -4.07 -31.80 -27.68
N TYR A 432 -3.73 -30.50 -27.60
CA TYR A 432 -4.59 -29.40 -28.10
C TYR A 432 -4.19 -28.87 -29.49
N GLY A 433 -3.27 -29.53 -30.20
CA GLY A 433 -2.71 -29.01 -31.45
C GLY A 433 -3.74 -28.67 -32.55
N SER A 434 -4.76 -29.51 -32.75
CA SER A 434 -5.82 -29.25 -33.74
C SER A 434 -6.66 -28.02 -33.40
N ARG A 435 -7.00 -27.84 -32.13
CA ARG A 435 -7.75 -26.66 -31.65
C ARG A 435 -6.91 -25.39 -31.71
N LEU A 436 -5.62 -25.50 -31.42
CA LEU A 436 -4.66 -24.39 -31.55
C LEU A 436 -4.55 -23.91 -33.01
N ALA A 437 -4.43 -24.85 -33.96
CA ALA A 437 -4.36 -24.53 -35.39
C ALA A 437 -5.63 -23.83 -35.91
N ALA A 438 -6.79 -24.10 -35.29
CA ALA A 438 -8.07 -23.48 -35.64
C ALA A 438 -8.24 -22.05 -35.07
N LEU A 439 -7.36 -21.58 -34.18
CA LEU A 439 -7.49 -20.24 -33.61
C LEU A 439 -7.30 -19.17 -34.68
N LYS A 440 -8.23 -18.21 -34.76
CA LYS A 440 -8.11 -17.05 -35.64
C LYS A 440 -7.08 -16.05 -35.10
N PRO A 441 -6.27 -15.37 -35.94
CA PRO A 441 -5.39 -14.29 -35.47
C PRO A 441 -6.21 -13.16 -34.83
N VAL A 442 -5.77 -12.69 -33.66
CA VAL A 442 -6.37 -11.53 -33.01
C VAL A 442 -5.71 -10.28 -33.56
N ARG A 443 -6.52 -9.32 -34.02
CA ARG A 443 -6.06 -8.01 -34.44
C ARG A 443 -6.75 -6.95 -33.58
N PHE A 444 -5.95 -6.16 -32.90
CA PHE A 444 -6.45 -4.99 -32.15
C PHE A 444 -6.54 -3.78 -33.09
N GLY A 445 -7.38 -2.80 -32.74
CA GLY A 445 -7.72 -1.69 -33.63
C GLY A 445 -6.58 -0.68 -33.86
N ASP A 446 -6.38 -0.25 -35.10
CA ASP A 446 -5.27 0.64 -35.53
C ASP A 446 -5.44 2.12 -35.18
N ASN A 447 -6.61 2.49 -34.66
CA ASN A 447 -6.93 3.88 -34.40
C ASN A 447 -6.08 4.46 -33.27
N ALA A 448 -5.28 5.49 -33.59
CA ALA A 448 -4.62 6.29 -32.59
C ALA A 448 -5.66 6.97 -31.67
N PRO A 449 -5.41 7.03 -30.36
CA PRO A 449 -6.30 7.72 -29.44
C PRO A 449 -6.28 9.23 -29.74
N ASN A 450 -7.46 9.83 -29.92
CA ASN A 450 -7.62 11.27 -30.00
C ASN A 450 -8.22 11.79 -28.69
N LEU A 451 -7.40 12.48 -27.88
CA LEU A 451 -7.82 13.07 -26.61
C LEU A 451 -8.01 14.57 -26.76
N ASN A 452 -9.16 15.09 -26.33
CA ASN A 452 -9.34 16.54 -26.23
C ASN A 452 -8.51 17.13 -25.06
N LEU A 453 -8.40 18.45 -24.98
CA LEU A 453 -7.59 19.13 -23.95
C LEU A 453 -8.00 18.75 -22.51
N ALA A 454 -9.29 18.60 -22.24
CA ALA A 454 -9.77 18.21 -20.91
C ALA A 454 -9.30 16.78 -20.56
N GLU A 455 -9.39 15.85 -21.52
CA GLU A 455 -8.94 14.46 -21.35
C GLU A 455 -7.42 14.37 -21.20
N GLN A 456 -6.65 15.17 -21.95
CA GLN A 456 -5.21 15.28 -21.76
C GLN A 456 -4.88 15.76 -20.34
N ASN A 457 -5.59 16.78 -19.84
CA ASN A 457 -5.41 17.25 -18.47
C ASN A 457 -5.73 16.17 -17.43
N GLU A 458 -6.78 15.36 -17.63
CA GLU A 458 -7.09 14.23 -16.76
C GLU A 458 -6.03 13.13 -16.81
N LEU A 459 -5.45 12.86 -17.98
CA LEU A 459 -4.33 11.93 -18.14
C LEU A 459 -3.06 12.43 -17.45
N MET A 460 -2.80 13.75 -17.50
CA MET A 460 -1.67 14.36 -16.79
C MET A 460 -1.80 14.27 -15.26
N LYS A 461 -3.03 14.31 -14.73
CA LYS A 461 -3.28 14.05 -13.30
C LYS A 461 -2.95 12.61 -12.92
N ILE A 462 -3.23 11.63 -13.80
CA ILE A 462 -2.78 10.24 -13.60
C ILE A 462 -1.24 10.17 -13.54
N GLY A 463 -0.54 10.81 -14.48
CA GLY A 463 0.92 10.88 -14.46
C GLY A 463 1.47 11.47 -13.15
N ALA A 464 0.89 12.58 -12.68
CA ALA A 464 1.27 13.21 -11.40
C ALA A 464 1.03 12.28 -10.19
N ARG A 465 -0.07 11.51 -10.19
CA ARG A 465 -0.37 10.54 -9.12
C ARG A 465 0.65 9.41 -9.07
N LEU A 466 1.03 8.89 -10.24
CA LEU A 466 2.03 7.84 -10.36
C LEU A 466 3.41 8.32 -9.87
N GLU A 467 3.80 9.55 -10.24
CA GLU A 467 5.00 10.20 -9.72
C GLU A 467 4.96 10.37 -8.21
N ASN A 468 3.86 10.87 -7.65
CA ASN A 468 3.70 11.03 -6.21
C ASN A 468 3.80 9.70 -5.47
N LEU A 469 3.20 8.63 -6.01
CA LEU A 469 3.31 7.29 -5.44
C LEU A 469 4.77 6.77 -5.48
N GLY A 470 5.48 7.00 -6.59
CA GLY A 470 6.92 6.73 -6.70
C GLY A 470 7.73 7.48 -5.65
N ASP A 471 7.46 8.77 -5.47
CA ASP A 471 8.10 9.60 -4.47
C ASP A 471 7.80 9.12 -3.04
N ILE A 472 6.56 8.70 -2.74
CA ILE A 472 6.18 8.09 -1.44
C ILE A 472 6.97 6.80 -1.22
N ARG A 473 7.02 5.89 -2.20
CA ARG A 473 7.76 4.62 -2.09
C ARG A 473 9.25 4.84 -1.88
N ALA A 474 9.85 5.79 -2.59
CA ALA A 474 11.24 6.17 -2.42
C ALA A 474 11.51 6.73 -1.01
N ARG A 475 10.59 7.55 -0.47
CA ARG A 475 10.66 8.03 0.91
C ARG A 475 10.55 6.90 1.92
N GLU A 476 9.56 6.02 1.79
CA GLU A 476 9.41 4.86 2.68
C GLU A 476 10.64 3.93 2.64
N ALA A 477 11.25 3.76 1.47
CA ALA A 477 12.48 2.98 1.32
C ALA A 477 13.64 3.63 2.08
N ARG A 478 13.83 4.96 1.95
CA ARG A 478 14.82 5.71 2.73
C ARG A 478 14.54 5.63 4.23
N ALA A 479 13.27 5.73 4.64
CA ALA A 479 12.86 5.60 6.04
C ALA A 479 13.27 4.26 6.68
N LYS A 480 13.32 3.18 5.87
CA LYS A 480 13.75 1.84 6.32
C LYS A 480 15.27 1.70 6.40
N GLN A 481 16.02 2.63 5.81
CA GLN A 481 17.48 2.58 5.79
C GLN A 481 18.06 3.52 6.86
N PHE A 482 18.75 2.93 7.83
CA PHE A 482 19.57 3.68 8.79
C PHE A 482 21.01 3.19 8.64
N LYS A 483 21.83 3.88 7.86
CA LYS A 483 23.19 3.44 7.47
C LYS A 483 24.23 4.54 7.65
N ILE A 484 25.42 4.18 8.14
CA ILE A 484 26.55 5.11 8.31
C ILE A 484 27.11 5.49 6.93
N GLY A 485 27.14 6.80 6.61
CA GLY A 485 27.78 7.33 5.41
C GLY A 485 27.41 8.80 5.14
N GLY A 486 28.41 9.67 4.94
CA GLY A 486 28.24 11.10 4.63
C GLY A 486 27.44 11.92 5.65
N VAL A 487 27.36 13.24 5.46
CA VAL A 487 26.30 14.04 6.09
C VAL A 487 25.05 13.88 5.24
N PRO A 488 23.93 13.36 5.78
CA PRO A 488 22.75 13.13 4.98
C PRO A 488 22.14 14.47 4.53
N ARG A 489 21.59 14.51 3.31
CA ARG A 489 20.90 15.71 2.77
C ARG A 489 19.51 15.93 3.38
N SER A 490 18.94 14.89 4.00
CA SER A 490 17.66 14.90 4.68
C SER A 490 17.71 14.00 5.92
N ALA A 491 16.80 14.22 6.87
CA ALA A 491 16.58 13.32 7.99
C ALA A 491 15.10 12.91 8.07
N MET A 492 14.85 11.72 8.60
CA MET A 492 13.51 11.34 9.04
C MET A 492 13.28 11.86 10.46
N VAL A 493 12.24 12.66 10.60
CA VAL A 493 11.72 13.10 11.89
C VAL A 493 10.49 12.25 12.21
N TYR A 494 10.46 11.70 13.40
CA TYR A 494 9.39 10.88 13.90
C TYR A 494 8.73 11.57 15.08
N GLN A 495 7.47 11.95 14.93
CA GLN A 495 6.65 12.39 16.03
C GLN A 495 5.90 11.21 16.63
N THR A 496 6.21 10.88 17.87
CA THR A 496 5.67 9.71 18.56
C THR A 496 4.59 10.15 19.54
N GLU A 497 3.35 9.69 19.34
CA GLU A 497 2.22 10.04 20.19
C GLU A 497 1.55 8.80 20.78
N GLU A 498 1.33 8.84 22.08
CA GLU A 498 0.39 7.96 22.75
C GLU A 498 -1.01 8.55 22.53
N ALA A 499 -2.00 7.72 22.19
CA ALA A 499 -3.37 8.23 22.05
C ALA A 499 -4.14 8.19 23.38
N VAL A 500 -3.63 7.45 24.35
CA VAL A 500 -4.20 7.36 25.70
C VAL A 500 -3.85 8.66 26.43
N PRO A 501 -4.84 9.49 26.82
CA PRO A 501 -4.54 10.77 27.46
C PRO A 501 -3.83 10.59 28.81
N GLY A 502 -3.07 11.60 29.23
CA GLY A 502 -2.36 11.60 30.52
C GLY A 502 -3.32 11.62 31.72
N ASN A 503 -2.95 10.96 32.83
CA ASN A 503 -3.82 10.85 34.00
C ASN A 503 -4.17 12.21 34.62
N SER A 504 -3.16 13.07 34.70
CA SER A 504 -3.23 14.47 35.14
C SER A 504 -4.26 15.31 34.38
N LEU A 505 -4.52 14.98 33.10
CA LEU A 505 -5.52 15.66 32.31
C LEU A 505 -6.94 15.43 32.82
N ARG A 506 -7.20 14.29 33.50
CA ARG A 506 -8.52 13.80 33.93
C ARG A 506 -9.54 13.61 32.78
N HIS A 507 -9.11 13.69 31.52
CA HIS A 507 -9.91 13.34 30.35
C HIS A 507 -9.65 11.87 30.00
N LEU A 508 -10.69 11.06 29.98
CA LEU A 508 -10.64 9.62 29.72
C LEU A 508 -9.65 8.88 30.65
N SER A 509 -9.50 9.33 31.91
CA SER A 509 -8.47 8.82 32.82
C SER A 509 -8.59 7.32 33.09
N LYS A 510 -9.80 6.76 33.07
CA LYS A 510 -10.05 5.32 33.20
C LYS A 510 -9.44 4.48 32.08
N LEU A 511 -9.13 5.09 30.91
CA LEU A 511 -8.52 4.38 29.79
C LEU A 511 -7.10 3.89 30.12
N ILE A 512 -6.41 4.52 31.07
CA ILE A 512 -5.04 4.17 31.47
C ILE A 512 -5.02 2.79 32.13
N ASP A 513 -6.01 2.51 32.98
CA ASP A 513 -6.14 1.27 33.75
C ASP A 513 -6.74 0.10 32.95
N GLU A 514 -7.18 0.38 31.71
CA GLU A 514 -7.77 -0.62 30.83
C GLU A 514 -6.74 -1.58 30.24
N SER A 515 -7.25 -2.73 29.78
CA SER A 515 -6.42 -3.75 29.13
C SER A 515 -5.63 -3.17 27.95
N PHE A 516 -4.43 -3.71 27.71
CA PHE A 516 -3.62 -3.29 26.57
C PHE A 516 -4.37 -3.38 25.24
N GLY A 517 -5.19 -4.42 25.06
CA GLY A 517 -6.03 -4.59 23.88
C GLY A 517 -7.07 -3.47 23.72
N THR A 518 -7.72 -3.04 24.82
CA THR A 518 -8.65 -1.90 24.82
C THR A 518 -7.94 -0.60 24.43
N ARG A 519 -6.80 -0.31 25.07
CA ARG A 519 -5.97 0.87 24.74
C ARG A 519 -5.48 0.86 23.31
N GLN A 520 -5.10 -0.32 22.79
CA GLN A 520 -4.65 -0.49 21.41
C GLN A 520 -5.80 -0.26 20.41
N ALA A 521 -7.00 -0.75 20.70
CA ALA A 521 -8.18 -0.52 19.87
C ALA A 521 -8.57 0.97 19.84
N TYR A 522 -8.54 1.65 21.00
CA TYR A 522 -8.74 3.10 21.07
C TYR A 522 -7.70 3.86 20.24
N THR A 523 -6.42 3.54 20.44
CA THR A 523 -5.29 4.15 19.72
C THR A 523 -5.40 3.95 18.22
N GLY A 524 -5.83 2.76 17.77
CA GLY A 524 -6.06 2.50 16.35
C GLY A 524 -7.14 3.39 15.74
N ARG A 525 -8.22 3.68 16.48
CA ARG A 525 -9.28 4.60 16.04
C ARG A 525 -8.81 6.05 16.02
N ALA A 526 -8.08 6.49 17.05
CA ALA A 526 -7.50 7.84 17.10
C ALA A 526 -6.48 8.06 15.96
N LYS A 527 -5.59 7.09 15.72
CA LYS A 527 -4.71 7.08 14.54
C LYS A 527 -5.50 7.23 13.25
N GLY A 528 -6.57 6.43 13.09
CA GLY A 528 -7.41 6.45 11.89
C GLY A 528 -8.11 7.79 11.65
N ALA A 529 -8.36 8.60 12.68
CA ALA A 529 -8.87 9.96 12.56
C ALA A 529 -7.79 10.93 12.02
N LEU A 530 -6.53 10.73 12.43
CA LEU A 530 -5.41 11.63 12.13
C LEU A 530 -4.56 11.23 10.91
N THR A 531 -4.93 10.16 10.22
CA THR A 531 -4.30 9.75 8.96
C THR A 531 -5.25 9.81 7.79
N ASP A 532 -4.77 10.03 6.59
CA ASP A 532 -5.55 9.80 5.37
C ASP A 532 -5.76 8.29 5.13
N PRO A 533 -6.52 7.87 4.11
CA PRO A 533 -6.68 6.46 3.81
C PRO A 533 -5.35 5.75 3.47
N LEU A 534 -4.33 6.44 2.95
CA LEU A 534 -3.00 5.85 2.71
C LEU A 534 -2.19 5.66 4.01
N GLY A 535 -2.72 6.11 5.14
CA GLY A 535 -2.05 6.08 6.43
C GLY A 535 -1.07 7.23 6.62
N MET A 536 -1.09 8.26 5.77
CA MET A 536 -0.23 9.44 5.88
C MET A 536 -0.84 10.40 6.90
N ASP A 537 -0.01 10.99 7.75
CA ASP A 537 -0.47 11.97 8.73
C ASP A 537 -1.04 13.23 8.06
N ILE A 538 -2.28 13.59 8.38
CA ILE A 538 -3.00 14.69 7.69
C ILE A 538 -2.49 16.07 8.11
N ILE A 539 -1.98 16.23 9.34
CA ILE A 539 -1.51 17.53 9.85
C ILE A 539 -0.22 17.91 9.13
N HIS A 540 0.76 17.00 9.10
CA HIS A 540 2.00 17.18 8.36
C HIS A 540 1.77 17.33 6.85
N SER A 541 0.87 16.51 6.28
CA SER A 541 0.57 16.58 4.85
C SER A 541 -0.04 17.93 4.47
N ASN A 542 -0.99 18.44 5.26
CA ASN A 542 -1.59 19.76 5.03
C ASN A 542 -0.57 20.92 5.18
N LEU A 543 0.45 20.75 6.03
CA LEU A 543 1.59 21.70 6.12
C LEU A 543 2.55 21.64 4.92
N GLY A 544 2.30 20.77 3.94
CA GLY A 544 3.13 20.53 2.78
C GLY A 544 4.43 19.80 3.12
N MET A 545 4.45 19.01 4.21
CA MET A 545 5.62 18.23 4.59
C MET A 545 5.63 16.88 3.85
N LYS A 546 6.83 16.34 3.63
CA LYS A 546 7.03 15.08 2.91
C LYS A 546 6.82 13.90 3.86
N THR A 547 5.58 13.51 4.05
CA THR A 547 5.17 12.43 4.96
C THR A 547 5.57 11.04 4.44
N VAL A 548 5.69 10.11 5.39
CA VAL A 548 5.62 8.65 5.18
C VAL A 548 4.44 8.08 5.98
N ALA A 549 4.05 6.84 5.69
CA ALA A 549 2.94 6.22 6.39
C ALA A 549 3.19 6.15 7.91
N THR A 550 2.20 6.58 8.69
CA THR A 550 2.20 6.56 10.14
C THR A 550 2.20 5.12 10.66
N ARG A 551 3.13 4.82 11.57
CA ARG A 551 3.37 3.45 12.05
C ARG A 551 2.89 3.26 13.47
N PRO A 552 2.45 2.06 13.85
CA PRO A 552 2.27 1.76 15.27
C PRO A 552 3.63 1.85 15.98
N MET A 553 3.62 2.38 17.20
CA MET A 553 4.77 2.36 18.11
C MET A 553 4.33 1.93 19.51
N GLN A 554 5.30 1.72 20.38
CA GLN A 554 5.11 1.46 21.80
C GLN A 554 5.74 2.58 22.62
N GLY A 555 4.90 3.36 23.28
CA GLY A 555 5.30 4.33 24.27
C GLY A 555 5.76 3.64 25.55
N VAL A 556 6.79 4.21 26.18
CA VAL A 556 7.40 3.73 27.41
C VAL A 556 7.54 4.91 28.35
N TYR A 557 6.81 4.87 29.46
CA TYR A 557 6.74 5.97 30.39
C TYR A 557 6.89 5.49 31.84
N GLN A 558 7.48 6.34 32.67
CA GLN A 558 7.66 6.11 34.10
C GLN A 558 7.54 7.44 34.83
N ASP A 559 6.55 7.57 35.72
CA ASP A 559 6.25 8.83 36.44
C ASP A 559 7.43 9.40 37.24
N LYS A 560 8.17 8.51 37.90
CA LYS A 560 9.37 8.84 38.67
C LYS A 560 10.30 7.63 38.73
N PRO A 561 11.62 7.80 38.90
CA PRO A 561 12.54 6.68 39.04
C PRO A 561 12.05 5.67 40.08
N GLY A 562 11.92 4.40 39.68
CA GLY A 562 11.42 3.30 40.52
C GLY A 562 9.89 3.10 40.51
N ALA A 563 9.11 3.98 39.87
CA ALA A 563 7.67 3.78 39.69
C ALA A 563 7.35 2.65 38.69
N VAL A 564 6.09 2.20 38.68
CA VAL A 564 5.60 1.20 37.71
C VAL A 564 5.76 1.75 36.29
N ILE A 565 6.41 0.97 35.44
CA ILE A 565 6.59 1.31 34.03
C ILE A 565 5.27 1.11 33.31
N GLN A 566 4.81 2.15 32.63
CA GLN A 566 3.65 2.12 31.78
C GLN A 566 4.09 1.91 30.33
N LEU A 567 3.44 0.95 29.68
CA LEU A 567 3.59 0.68 28.25
C LEU A 567 2.29 1.04 27.56
N ASN A 568 2.32 2.11 26.76
CA ASN A 568 1.15 2.61 26.05
C ASN A 568 1.24 2.38 24.54
N PRO A 569 0.23 1.78 23.91
CA PRO A 569 0.19 1.72 22.45
C PRO A 569 0.11 3.14 21.89
N GLY A 570 0.87 3.41 20.84
CA GLY A 570 0.88 4.71 20.19
C GLY A 570 1.12 4.59 18.70
N PHE A 571 1.38 5.73 18.07
CA PHE A 571 1.78 5.78 16.67
C PHE A 571 2.84 6.83 16.42
N SER A 572 3.62 6.62 15.37
CA SER A 572 4.72 7.49 14.95
C SER A 572 4.41 8.07 13.57
N ALA A 573 4.23 9.39 13.51
CA ALA A 573 4.06 10.15 12.28
C ALA A 573 5.43 10.56 11.75
N GLY A 574 5.84 9.98 10.63
CA GLY A 574 7.16 10.23 10.02
C GLY A 574 7.12 11.28 8.93
N VAL A 575 8.11 12.16 8.90
CA VAL A 575 8.34 13.16 7.84
C VAL A 575 9.81 13.22 7.44
N GLU A 576 10.06 13.34 6.13
CA GLU A 576 11.39 13.63 5.61
C GLU A 576 11.59 15.15 5.55
N VAL A 577 12.61 15.65 6.25
CA VAL A 577 12.98 17.07 6.24
C VAL A 577 14.35 17.26 5.61
N PRO A 578 14.54 18.26 4.73
CA PRO A 578 15.87 18.61 4.24
C PRO A 578 16.73 19.14 5.40
N LEU A 579 18.02 18.82 5.36
CA LEU A 579 18.99 19.39 6.30
C LEU A 579 19.72 20.56 5.65
N THR A 580 20.09 21.54 6.47
CA THR A 580 21.02 22.62 6.08
C THR A 580 22.40 22.04 5.77
N THR A 581 23.29 22.84 5.17
CA THR A 581 24.70 22.46 4.97
C THR A 581 25.41 22.13 6.29
N SER A 582 24.97 22.73 7.40
CA SER A 582 25.42 22.42 8.77
C SER A 582 24.75 21.17 9.39
N GLY A 583 23.91 20.46 8.64
CA GLY A 583 23.24 19.24 9.08
C GLY A 583 22.13 19.46 10.12
N LYS A 584 21.49 20.64 10.15
CA LYS A 584 20.38 20.98 11.06
C LYS A 584 19.05 21.03 10.31
N ILE A 585 17.93 20.94 11.04
CA ILE A 585 16.59 21.21 10.47
C ILE A 585 16.44 22.72 10.32
N SER A 586 15.86 23.20 9.21
CA SER A 586 15.62 24.65 9.03
C SER A 586 14.64 25.20 10.08
N LYS A 587 14.79 26.46 10.53
CA LYS A 587 13.84 27.09 11.47
C LYS A 587 12.39 27.06 10.96
N LYS A 588 12.21 27.17 9.64
CA LYS A 588 10.91 27.08 8.98
C LYS A 588 10.28 25.70 9.16
N ASP A 589 11.05 24.63 8.95
CA ASP A 589 10.54 23.26 9.12
C ASP A 589 10.37 22.90 10.60
N GLN A 590 11.24 23.38 11.49
CA GLN A 590 11.07 23.24 12.94
C GLN A 590 9.77 23.88 13.44
N LYS A 591 9.42 25.08 12.94
CA LYS A 591 8.15 25.73 13.29
C LYS A 591 6.95 24.89 12.85
N LYS A 592 7.00 24.28 11.66
CA LYS A 592 5.94 23.38 11.18
C LYS A 592 5.83 22.11 12.02
N LEU A 593 6.97 21.48 12.36
CA LEU A 593 7.02 20.31 13.24
C LEU A 593 6.42 20.63 14.61
N THR A 594 6.82 21.76 15.20
CA THR A 594 6.29 22.26 16.48
C THR A 594 4.78 22.49 16.40
N ALA A 595 4.30 23.19 15.36
CA ALA A 595 2.88 23.45 15.20
C ALA A 595 2.05 22.18 15.01
N ALA A 596 2.56 21.23 14.21
CA ALA A 596 1.96 19.92 14.07
C ALA A 596 1.93 19.16 15.40
N ALA A 597 3.02 19.22 16.16
CA ALA A 597 3.13 18.58 17.46
C ALA A 597 2.14 19.14 18.48
N THR A 598 2.09 20.46 18.60
CA THR A 598 1.12 21.16 19.47
C THR A 598 -0.32 20.81 19.13
N LEU A 599 -0.71 20.86 17.85
CA LEU A 599 -2.08 20.53 17.45
C LEU A 599 -2.43 19.07 17.73
N ARG A 600 -1.51 18.14 17.41
CA ARG A 600 -1.74 16.71 17.61
C ARG A 600 -1.81 16.35 19.09
N GLY A 601 -0.91 16.89 19.91
CA GLY A 601 -0.94 16.73 21.36
C GLY A 601 -2.24 17.24 21.96
N ALA A 602 -2.69 18.43 21.54
CA ALA A 602 -3.98 18.97 21.95
C ALA A 602 -5.17 18.08 21.53
N LEU A 603 -5.15 17.56 20.29
CA LEU A 603 -6.19 16.66 19.77
C LEU A 603 -6.23 15.29 20.47
N LEU A 604 -5.13 14.86 21.06
CA LEU A 604 -5.01 13.56 21.75
C LEU A 604 -5.03 13.69 23.27
N GLY A 605 -5.13 14.91 23.81
CA GLY A 605 -5.02 15.15 25.25
C GLY A 605 -3.68 14.73 25.82
N GLN A 606 -2.59 14.96 25.08
CA GLN A 606 -1.22 14.68 25.54
C GLN A 606 -0.62 15.91 26.23
N GLU A 607 0.14 15.67 27.28
CA GLU A 607 0.95 16.69 27.95
C GLU A 607 2.30 16.88 27.26
N GLY A 608 2.88 15.80 26.73
CA GLY A 608 4.16 15.83 26.03
C GLY A 608 4.02 15.30 24.62
N SER A 609 4.40 16.11 23.62
CA SER A 609 4.42 15.69 22.21
C SER A 609 5.83 15.84 21.63
N PRO A 610 6.67 14.80 21.73
CA PRO A 610 8.03 14.82 21.22
C PRO A 610 8.08 14.54 19.71
N TYR A 611 9.03 15.17 19.03
CA TYR A 611 9.47 14.73 17.71
C TYR A 611 10.98 14.51 17.69
N THR A 612 11.43 13.37 17.18
CA THR A 612 12.84 12.97 17.24
C THR A 612 13.38 12.75 15.84
N ALA A 613 14.58 13.29 15.58
CA ALA A 613 15.33 13.07 14.36
C ALA A 613 16.71 12.51 14.72
N LEU A 614 16.95 11.24 14.41
CA LEU A 614 18.26 10.59 14.58
C LEU A 614 18.90 10.41 13.21
N ILE A 615 20.22 10.62 13.15
CA ILE A 615 21.02 10.26 11.98
C ILE A 615 22.20 9.39 12.42
N PRO A 616 22.60 8.41 11.58
CA PRO A 616 23.72 7.53 11.87
C PRO A 616 25.02 8.34 11.92
N ALA A 617 25.93 7.96 12.83
CA ALA A 617 27.19 8.67 13.03
C ALA A 617 28.35 7.70 13.33
N LYS A 618 29.58 8.09 12.96
CA LYS A 618 30.79 7.34 13.34
C LYS A 618 31.09 7.45 14.84
N ARG A 619 30.69 8.57 15.45
CA ARG A 619 30.83 8.88 16.88
C ARG A 619 29.55 9.56 17.33
N GLY A 620 29.11 9.26 18.54
CA GLY A 620 27.87 9.76 19.11
C GLY A 620 27.59 9.15 20.46
N ARG A 621 26.66 9.76 21.19
CA ARG A 621 26.19 9.25 22.48
C ARG A 621 24.86 8.52 22.38
N ASP A 622 24.11 8.76 21.31
CA ASP A 622 22.82 8.11 21.07
C ASP A 622 23.03 6.81 20.28
N ALA A 623 22.02 5.95 20.30
CA ALA A 623 22.00 4.73 19.50
C ALA A 623 20.65 4.53 18.83
N PHE A 624 20.63 3.77 17.75
CA PHE A 624 19.41 3.35 17.06
C PHE A 624 19.44 1.85 16.84
N ILE A 625 18.38 1.15 17.23
CA ILE A 625 18.24 -0.29 17.09
C ILE A 625 17.21 -0.56 15.98
N PRO A 626 17.62 -1.00 14.78
CA PRO A 626 16.70 -1.26 13.69
C PRO A 626 15.77 -2.45 14.01
N ARG A 627 14.45 -2.25 13.88
CA ARG A 627 13.45 -3.32 13.94
C ARG A 627 12.21 -2.96 13.13
N PRO A 628 11.59 -3.90 12.40
CA PRO A 628 10.44 -3.60 11.54
C PRO A 628 9.10 -3.47 12.29
N ASP A 629 9.04 -3.93 13.55
CA ASP A 629 7.84 -3.97 14.37
C ASP A 629 8.00 -3.09 15.62
N LYS A 630 6.88 -2.66 16.21
CA LYS A 630 6.86 -1.94 17.49
C LYS A 630 7.67 -2.67 18.57
N LEU A 631 8.23 -1.92 19.51
CA LEU A 631 8.96 -2.45 20.66
C LEU A 631 8.09 -3.45 21.43
N SER A 632 8.65 -4.61 21.77
CA SER A 632 7.93 -5.63 22.53
C SER A 632 7.93 -5.26 24.00
N GLU A 633 6.82 -5.55 24.68
CA GLU A 633 6.70 -5.36 26.13
C GLU A 633 7.82 -6.07 26.89
N LYS A 634 8.11 -7.34 26.52
CA LYS A 634 9.22 -8.10 27.11
C LYS A 634 10.57 -7.38 26.93
N GLY A 635 10.88 -6.94 25.71
CA GLY A 635 12.16 -6.27 25.42
C GLY A 635 12.29 -4.94 26.15
N ALA A 636 11.20 -4.16 26.24
CA ALA A 636 11.17 -2.92 27.02
C ALA A 636 11.43 -3.20 28.51
N LYS A 637 10.71 -4.15 29.11
CA LYS A 637 10.87 -4.52 30.53
C LYS A 637 12.27 -5.04 30.84
N GLU A 638 12.84 -5.87 29.98
CA GLU A 638 14.20 -6.40 30.15
C GLU A 638 15.27 -5.31 30.06
N TYR A 639 15.15 -4.38 29.11
CA TYR A 639 16.03 -3.22 29.02
C TYR A 639 15.96 -2.39 30.30
N ILE A 640 14.75 -2.05 30.77
CA ILE A 640 14.59 -1.18 31.93
C ILE A 640 15.12 -1.86 33.20
N LYS A 641 14.87 -3.16 33.37
CA LYS A 641 15.42 -3.94 34.49
C LYS A 641 16.95 -3.90 34.52
N LYS A 642 17.59 -3.90 33.35
CA LYS A 642 19.06 -3.98 33.25
C LYS A 642 19.74 -2.62 33.29
N TYR A 643 19.18 -1.61 32.62
CA TYR A 643 19.83 -0.32 32.39
C TYR A 643 19.20 0.85 33.12
N GLY A 644 17.96 0.73 33.58
CA GLY A 644 17.16 1.85 34.07
C GLY A 644 16.68 2.78 32.94
N MET A 645 15.75 3.69 33.26
CA MET A 645 15.29 4.75 32.35
C MET A 645 15.99 6.09 32.58
N ASP A 646 16.78 6.20 33.66
CA ASP A 646 17.57 7.37 34.05
C ASP A 646 18.73 7.66 33.09
N LYS A 647 19.24 6.63 32.41
CA LYS A 647 20.41 6.75 31.52
C LYS A 647 20.06 7.09 30.08
N ALA A 648 18.94 6.59 29.56
CA ALA A 648 18.50 6.87 28.20
C ALA A 648 16.99 6.64 28.01
N TYR A 649 16.35 7.55 27.27
CA TYR A 649 14.96 7.40 26.86
C TYR A 649 14.83 6.51 25.63
N LEU A 650 13.81 5.64 25.64
CA LEU A 650 13.41 4.81 24.51
C LEU A 650 12.44 5.58 23.62
N VAL A 651 12.75 5.68 22.33
CA VAL A 651 11.86 6.28 21.33
C VAL A 651 11.58 5.25 20.24
N ASP A 652 10.43 4.59 20.32
CA ASP A 652 9.99 3.66 19.26
C ASP A 652 9.39 4.44 18.09
N THR A 653 10.04 4.34 16.93
CA THR A 653 9.58 5.00 15.69
C THR A 653 8.70 4.08 14.83
N GLY A 654 8.48 2.84 15.28
CA GLY A 654 7.91 1.76 14.46
C GLY A 654 8.83 1.28 13.33
N GLN A 655 10.05 1.83 13.23
CA GLN A 655 11.13 1.38 12.31
C GLN A 655 12.42 1.02 13.05
N GLY A 656 12.41 1.21 14.36
CA GLY A 656 13.55 1.05 15.22
C GLY A 656 13.30 1.77 16.53
N VAL A 657 14.20 1.53 17.47
CA VAL A 657 14.17 2.18 18.78
C VAL A 657 15.37 3.09 18.88
N GLY A 658 15.12 4.38 19.02
CA GLY A 658 16.13 5.36 19.41
C GLY A 658 16.41 5.25 20.90
N LEU A 659 17.69 5.31 21.27
CA LEU A 659 18.17 5.48 22.63
C LEU A 659 18.77 6.88 22.75
N LEU A 660 18.07 7.75 23.46
CA LEU A 660 18.48 9.14 23.67
C LEU A 660 19.23 9.26 25.00
N ASN A 661 20.56 9.32 24.92
CA ASN A 661 21.43 9.19 26.08
C ASN A 661 21.49 10.47 26.92
N GLN A 662 21.15 10.35 28.20
CA GLN A 662 21.09 11.45 29.17
C GLN A 662 22.40 11.65 29.94
N THR A 663 23.24 10.61 30.04
CA THR A 663 24.47 10.63 30.87
C THR A 663 25.61 11.43 30.26
N GLY A 664 25.53 11.75 28.96
CA GLY A 664 26.61 12.38 28.20
C GLY A 664 27.77 11.45 27.81
N LYS A 665 27.84 10.23 28.36
CA LYS A 665 28.89 9.25 28.05
C LYS A 665 28.53 8.40 26.83
N PRO A 666 29.42 8.21 25.84
CA PRO A 666 29.16 7.33 24.70
C PRO A 666 28.94 5.87 25.10
N HIS A 667 28.12 5.15 24.33
CA HIS A 667 27.93 3.71 24.50
C HIS A 667 29.20 2.94 24.10
N THR A 668 29.58 1.95 24.91
CA THR A 668 30.65 0.99 24.59
C THR A 668 30.18 -0.03 23.53
N SER A 669 31.12 -0.65 22.82
CA SER A 669 30.79 -1.70 21.84
C SER A 669 30.05 -2.88 22.46
N LYS A 670 30.37 -3.24 23.71
CA LYS A 670 29.70 -4.31 24.47
C LYS A 670 28.24 -3.96 24.76
N GLU A 671 27.98 -2.71 25.16
CA GLU A 671 26.61 -2.23 25.38
C GLU A 671 25.80 -2.23 24.07
N LEU A 672 26.37 -1.75 22.96
CA LEU A 672 25.65 -1.74 21.67
C LEU A 672 25.24 -3.14 21.17
N ILE A 673 26.07 -4.15 21.41
CA ILE A 673 25.76 -5.55 21.09
C ILE A 673 24.64 -6.08 22.00
N ASP A 674 24.71 -5.78 23.29
CA ASP A 674 23.70 -6.20 24.26
C ASP A 674 22.34 -5.53 24.00
N LEU A 675 22.33 -4.22 23.74
CA LEU A 675 21.14 -3.46 23.37
C LEU A 675 20.51 -3.98 22.08
N GLY A 676 21.33 -4.30 21.07
CA GLY A 676 20.86 -4.98 19.86
C GLY A 676 20.21 -6.33 20.17
N SER A 677 20.73 -7.06 21.16
CA SER A 677 20.21 -8.35 21.58
C SER A 677 18.88 -8.26 22.33
N LEU A 678 18.72 -7.26 23.19
CA LEU A 678 17.51 -7.03 23.99
C LEU A 678 16.38 -6.39 23.19
N LEU A 679 16.70 -5.38 22.37
CA LEU A 679 15.73 -4.52 21.72
C LEU A 679 15.59 -4.82 20.23
N GLY A 680 16.54 -5.51 19.61
CA GLY A 680 16.52 -5.84 18.19
C GLY A 680 15.62 -7.03 17.86
N LYS A 681 15.40 -7.25 16.56
CA LYS A 681 14.74 -8.44 16.04
C LYS A 681 15.66 -9.12 15.02
N PRO A 682 15.92 -10.42 15.14
CA PRO A 682 16.71 -11.13 14.15
C PRO A 682 15.96 -11.19 12.81
N LYS A 683 16.71 -11.09 11.70
CA LYS A 683 16.11 -11.10 10.35
C LYS A 683 15.43 -12.43 10.00
N LYS A 684 15.85 -13.53 10.62
CA LYS A 684 15.31 -14.89 10.47
C LYS A 684 15.38 -15.62 11.82
N LYS A 685 14.55 -16.64 12.01
CA LYS A 685 14.62 -17.52 13.19
C LYS A 685 16.03 -18.13 13.30
N GLY A 686 16.68 -18.01 14.45
CA GLY A 686 18.05 -18.49 14.69
C GLY A 686 19.17 -17.52 14.29
N ALA A 687 18.89 -16.41 13.60
CA ALA A 687 19.90 -15.39 13.32
C ALA A 687 20.18 -14.52 14.56
N LYS A 688 21.37 -13.92 14.65
CA LYS A 688 21.64 -12.88 15.65
C LYS A 688 20.92 -11.58 15.26
N PRO A 689 20.36 -10.84 16.24
CA PRO A 689 19.82 -9.51 15.96
C PRO A 689 20.94 -8.55 15.51
N PRO A 690 20.63 -7.57 14.65
CA PRO A 690 21.62 -6.59 14.22
C PRO A 690 22.12 -5.78 15.43
N PRO A 691 23.41 -5.42 15.48
CA PRO A 691 23.92 -4.55 16.55
C PRO A 691 23.26 -3.18 16.47
N ALA A 692 23.19 -2.50 17.62
CA ALA A 692 22.77 -1.10 17.66
C ALA A 692 23.72 -0.22 16.83
N ILE A 693 23.18 0.79 16.16
CA ILE A 693 23.91 1.73 15.32
C ILE A 693 24.14 3.01 16.12
N ILE A 694 25.38 3.49 16.18
CA ILE A 694 25.69 4.79 16.80
C ILE A 694 24.95 5.89 16.03
N ALA A 695 24.26 6.75 16.77
CA ALA A 695 23.46 7.83 16.23
C ALA A 695 23.81 9.16 16.89
N LYS A 696 23.34 10.23 16.27
CA LYS A 696 23.28 11.57 16.86
C LYS A 696 21.91 12.18 16.58
N GLN A 697 21.38 12.90 17.55
CA GLN A 697 20.23 13.76 17.30
C GLN A 697 20.59 14.88 16.32
N VAL A 698 19.71 15.12 15.35
CA VAL A 698 19.76 16.30 14.50
C VAL A 698 19.32 17.50 15.35
N GLN A 699 20.17 18.53 15.44
CA GLN A 699 19.86 19.71 16.24
C GLN A 699 18.61 20.44 15.72
N GLY A 700 17.66 20.67 16.63
CA GLY A 700 16.55 21.59 16.49
C GLY A 700 16.32 22.33 17.81
N ASP A 701 15.79 23.55 17.77
CA ASP A 701 15.46 24.30 18.98
C ASP A 701 14.22 23.63 19.61
N ASN A 702 14.40 22.96 20.75
CA ASN A 702 13.36 22.27 21.53
C ASN A 702 12.49 21.25 20.77
N ASN A 703 12.87 19.97 20.84
CA ASN A 703 12.18 18.86 20.16
C ASN A 703 11.09 18.18 21.00
N TYR A 704 10.72 18.79 22.12
CA TYR A 704 9.68 18.32 23.05
C TYR A 704 8.68 19.45 23.31
N ILE A 705 7.41 19.22 22.95
CA ILE A 705 6.35 20.18 23.23
C ILE A 705 5.65 19.78 24.53
N ASP A 706 5.84 20.60 25.57
CA ASP A 706 5.18 20.45 26.86
C ASP A 706 3.94 21.35 26.91
N LEU A 707 2.79 20.75 27.20
CA LEU A 707 1.48 21.37 27.39
C LEU A 707 0.99 21.25 28.84
N THR A 708 1.80 20.72 29.76
CA THR A 708 1.44 20.49 31.16
C THR A 708 0.94 21.76 31.84
N ALA A 709 1.63 22.88 31.61
CA ALA A 709 1.27 24.17 32.20
C ALA A 709 -0.11 24.65 31.72
N GLU A 710 -0.43 24.46 30.45
CA GLU A 710 -1.71 24.80 29.84
C GLU A 710 -2.82 23.86 30.31
N TRP A 711 -2.56 22.56 30.40
CA TRP A 711 -3.53 21.56 30.87
C TRP A 711 -3.88 21.67 32.34
N SER A 712 -2.93 22.16 33.15
CA SER A 712 -3.09 22.42 34.59
C SER A 712 -3.96 23.63 34.90
N LYS A 713 -4.24 24.50 33.92
CA LYS A 713 -5.18 25.62 34.10
C LYS A 713 -6.61 25.10 34.30
N LYS A 714 -7.44 25.88 34.98
CA LYS A 714 -8.87 25.57 35.18
C LYS A 714 -9.53 25.21 33.83
N PRO A 715 -10.35 24.14 33.76
CA PRO A 715 -11.11 23.82 32.56
C PRO A 715 -11.86 25.04 32.01
N GLY A 716 -11.76 25.25 30.69
CA GLY A 716 -12.33 26.44 30.03
C GLY A 716 -11.43 27.68 30.00
N SER A 717 -10.20 27.62 30.56
CA SER A 717 -9.24 28.72 30.51
C SER A 717 -8.78 29.12 29.11
N ARG A 718 -8.99 28.25 28.11
CA ARG A 718 -8.54 28.38 26.70
C ARG A 718 -7.03 28.25 26.50
N ALA A 719 -6.26 27.94 27.55
CA ALA A 719 -4.80 27.93 27.47
C ALA A 719 -4.25 27.03 26.36
N VAL A 720 -4.76 25.79 26.26
CA VAL A 720 -4.36 24.85 25.20
C VAL A 720 -4.80 25.33 23.82
N SER A 721 -6.04 25.78 23.67
CA SER A 721 -6.55 26.31 22.40
C SER A 721 -5.72 27.51 21.92
N GLN A 722 -5.35 28.41 22.84
CA GLN A 722 -4.47 29.55 22.56
C GLN A 722 -3.08 29.08 22.13
N ARG A 723 -2.49 28.13 22.86
CA ARG A 723 -1.19 27.53 22.53
C ARG A 723 -1.17 26.88 21.14
N VAL A 724 -2.25 26.20 20.75
CA VAL A 724 -2.43 25.65 19.41
C VAL A 724 -2.43 26.77 18.37
N ILE A 725 -3.23 27.81 18.55
CA ILE A 725 -3.33 28.92 17.59
C ILE A 725 -2.00 29.67 17.43
N ASP A 726 -1.28 29.90 18.53
CA ASP A 726 -0.02 30.64 18.53
C ASP A 726 1.14 29.85 17.88
N ALA A 727 1.03 28.53 17.85
CA ALA A 727 2.04 27.69 17.21
C ALA A 727 2.04 27.87 15.67
N PHE A 728 0.92 28.26 15.06
CA PHE A 728 0.81 28.45 13.61
C PHE A 728 1.06 29.90 13.18
N THR A 729 1.71 30.06 12.03
CA THR A 729 1.57 31.31 11.27
C THR A 729 0.15 31.40 10.69
N SER A 730 -0.33 32.60 10.36
CA SER A 730 -1.63 32.73 9.67
C SER A 730 -1.69 31.92 8.36
N ALA A 731 -0.57 31.84 7.63
CA ALA A 731 -0.49 31.07 6.39
C ALA A 731 -0.55 29.56 6.64
N ASP A 732 0.18 29.05 7.64
CA ASP A 732 0.18 27.62 7.96
C ASP A 732 -1.14 27.18 8.60
N LEU A 733 -1.77 28.02 9.42
CA LEU A 733 -3.10 27.76 9.98
C LEU A 733 -4.13 27.57 8.86
N LYS A 734 -4.12 28.44 7.84
CA LYS A 734 -5.01 28.31 6.67
C LYS A 734 -4.74 27.03 5.88
N LYS A 735 -3.47 26.60 5.79
CA LYS A 735 -3.12 25.35 5.11
C LYS A 735 -3.62 24.13 5.87
N VAL A 736 -3.52 24.11 7.19
CA VAL A 736 -3.97 23.00 8.03
C VAL A 736 -5.48 22.95 8.17
N ASP A 737 -6.17 24.08 8.19
CA ASP A 737 -7.63 24.17 8.34
C ASP A 737 -8.38 23.66 7.10
N GLN A 738 -8.41 22.33 6.96
CA GLN A 738 -8.97 21.59 5.84
C GLN A 738 -10.13 20.70 6.29
N PRO A 739 -11.03 20.27 5.38
CA PRO A 739 -12.13 19.37 5.72
C PRO A 739 -11.70 18.06 6.39
N ASN A 740 -10.50 17.55 6.12
CA ASN A 740 -9.97 16.35 6.78
C ASN A 740 -9.64 16.58 8.28
N ILE A 741 -9.20 17.78 8.68
CA ILE A 741 -8.99 18.13 10.10
C ILE A 741 -10.31 18.25 10.85
N ARG A 742 -11.35 18.82 10.21
CA ARG A 742 -12.69 18.90 10.79
C ARG A 742 -13.25 17.51 11.08
N ARG A 743 -13.18 16.62 10.09
CA ARG A 743 -13.56 15.20 10.26
C ARG A 743 -12.73 14.49 11.33
N ALA A 744 -11.43 14.78 11.43
CA ALA A 744 -10.59 14.20 12.47
C ALA A 744 -11.05 14.62 13.88
N ALA A 745 -11.38 15.90 14.08
CA ALA A 745 -11.92 16.39 15.34
C ALA A 745 -13.29 15.79 15.65
N GLU A 746 -14.17 15.67 14.67
CA GLU A 746 -15.47 14.99 14.81
C GLU A 746 -15.31 13.51 15.22
N ASP A 747 -14.35 12.82 14.61
CA ASP A 747 -14.05 11.42 14.91
C ASP A 747 -13.50 11.23 16.33
N LEU A 748 -12.64 12.14 16.77
CA LEU A 748 -12.11 12.16 18.13
C LEU A 748 -13.21 12.52 19.15
N TYR A 749 -14.10 13.45 18.82
CA TYR A 749 -15.29 13.75 19.61
C TYR A 749 -16.17 12.50 19.79
N LYS A 750 -16.54 11.84 18.67
CA LYS A 750 -17.36 10.63 18.71
C LYS A 750 -16.67 9.47 19.44
N LEU A 751 -15.34 9.38 19.31
CA LEU A 751 -14.54 8.39 20.04
C LEU A 751 -14.60 8.66 21.56
N ALA A 752 -14.36 9.90 21.99
CA ALA A 752 -14.44 10.30 23.40
C ALA A 752 -15.88 10.15 23.95
N GLU A 753 -16.90 10.57 23.21
CA GLU A 753 -18.31 10.40 23.59
C GLU A 753 -18.67 8.92 23.78
N SER A 754 -18.18 8.04 22.89
CA SER A 754 -18.41 6.59 23.02
C SER A 754 -17.77 5.99 24.27
N ARG A 755 -16.71 6.61 24.80
CA ARG A 755 -16.09 6.23 26.08
C ARG A 755 -16.81 6.87 27.27
N ALA A 756 -17.28 8.11 27.15
CA ALA A 756 -18.12 8.75 28.16
C ALA A 756 -19.39 7.93 28.44
N LYS A 757 -20.03 7.40 27.39
CA LYS A 757 -21.17 6.46 27.50
C LYS A 757 -20.84 5.16 28.24
N LYS A 758 -19.56 4.80 28.37
CA LYS A 758 -19.06 3.66 29.15
C LYS A 758 -18.57 4.05 30.55
N GLY A 759 -18.82 5.29 30.96
CA GLY A 759 -18.48 5.81 32.29
C GLY A 759 -17.07 6.38 32.40
N ASP A 760 -16.35 6.62 31.30
CA ASP A 760 -15.09 7.36 31.34
C ASP A 760 -15.36 8.85 31.59
N PRO A 761 -14.63 9.51 32.50
CA PRO A 761 -14.75 10.94 32.69
C PRO A 761 -14.29 11.67 31.43
N VAL A 762 -15.02 12.69 31.00
CA VAL A 762 -14.62 13.59 29.91
C VAL A 762 -14.54 15.03 30.43
N ARG A 763 -13.81 15.85 29.70
CA ARG A 763 -13.57 17.26 30.02
C ARG A 763 -14.35 18.10 29.02
N ASP A 764 -15.25 18.95 29.50
CA ASP A 764 -16.11 19.75 28.64
C ASP A 764 -15.33 20.68 27.72
N ASP A 765 -14.21 21.24 28.20
CA ASP A 765 -13.36 22.12 27.39
C ASP A 765 -12.66 21.38 26.25
N VAL A 766 -12.29 20.11 26.45
CA VAL A 766 -11.76 19.22 25.40
C VAL A 766 -12.85 18.83 24.40
N MET A 767 -14.06 18.49 24.88
CA MET A 767 -15.19 18.17 24.00
C MET A 767 -15.61 19.39 23.16
N ASN A 768 -15.63 20.58 23.76
CA ASN A 768 -15.88 21.83 23.07
C ASN A 768 -14.79 22.16 22.05
N PHE A 769 -13.52 21.91 22.39
CA PHE A 769 -12.40 22.04 21.44
C PHE A 769 -12.62 21.19 20.19
N TYR A 770 -12.97 19.90 20.34
CA TYR A 770 -13.26 19.04 19.19
C TYR A 770 -14.46 19.55 18.39
N LYS A 771 -15.55 19.91 19.08
CA LYS A 771 -16.79 20.38 18.44
C LYS A 771 -16.57 21.64 17.61
N ILE A 772 -15.86 22.63 18.16
CA ILE A 772 -15.54 23.87 17.45
C ILE A 772 -14.71 23.58 16.19
N ILE A 773 -13.71 22.71 16.26
CA ILE A 773 -12.91 22.35 15.09
C ILE A 773 -13.76 21.60 14.06
N ALA A 774 -14.59 20.66 14.50
CA ALA A 774 -15.47 19.89 13.62
C ALA A 774 -16.45 20.79 12.85
N GLU A 775 -17.11 21.72 13.53
CA GLU A 775 -18.15 22.58 12.95
C GLU A 775 -17.57 23.79 12.21
N LYS A 776 -16.57 24.46 12.81
CA LYS A 776 -16.10 25.78 12.39
C LYS A 776 -14.63 25.80 11.93
N GLY A 777 -13.92 24.68 12.03
CA GLY A 777 -12.50 24.58 11.67
C GLY A 777 -11.56 25.28 12.66
N LEU A 778 -10.27 25.27 12.35
CA LEU A 778 -9.24 25.96 13.16
C LEU A 778 -9.38 27.49 13.08
N ALA A 779 -9.89 28.03 11.97
CA ALA A 779 -10.25 29.44 11.90
C ALA A 779 -11.39 29.78 12.88
N GLY A 780 -12.38 28.89 13.02
CA GLY A 780 -13.42 28.99 14.04
C GLY A 780 -12.87 28.92 15.46
N LEU A 781 -11.95 27.99 15.71
CA LEU A 781 -11.23 27.89 16.97
C LEU A 781 -10.52 29.21 17.33
N LYS A 782 -9.81 29.81 16.37
CA LYS A 782 -9.15 31.12 16.55
C LYS A 782 -10.14 32.22 16.93
N LYS A 783 -11.32 32.25 16.32
CA LYS A 783 -12.38 33.21 16.65
C LYS A 783 -12.93 32.98 18.06
N ALA A 784 -13.26 31.73 18.40
CA ALA A 784 -13.75 31.35 19.73
C ALA A 784 -12.74 31.68 20.83
N VAL A 785 -11.44 31.48 20.56
CA VAL A 785 -10.37 31.86 21.48
C VAL A 785 -10.37 33.37 21.69
N LYS A 786 -10.50 34.20 20.64
CA LYS A 786 -10.58 35.67 20.80
C LYS A 786 -11.83 36.12 21.56
N ALA A 787 -12.97 35.51 21.26
CA ALA A 787 -14.27 35.86 21.84
C ALA A 787 -14.49 35.30 23.27
N LYS A 788 -13.54 34.53 23.80
CA LYS A 788 -13.62 33.88 25.13
C LYS A 788 -14.76 32.86 25.28
N GLU A 789 -15.16 32.19 24.19
CA GLU A 789 -16.34 31.31 24.10
C GLU A 789 -16.20 29.91 24.77
N PHE A 790 -15.13 29.61 25.50
CA PHE A 790 -14.90 28.28 26.10
C PHE A 790 -15.39 28.19 27.55
N LEU A 791 -16.62 28.61 27.80
CA LEU A 791 -17.21 28.44 29.12
C LEU A 791 -17.41 26.93 29.40
N PRO A 792 -17.04 26.43 30.60
CA PRO A 792 -17.52 25.13 31.03
C PRO A 792 -19.05 25.18 30.99
N VAL A 793 -19.69 24.10 30.52
CA VAL A 793 -21.12 23.94 30.74
C VAL A 793 -21.28 23.75 32.24
N ILE A 794 -21.39 24.85 32.97
CA ILE A 794 -21.78 24.81 34.38
C ILE A 794 -23.20 24.26 34.36
N ALA A 795 -23.31 22.95 34.60
CA ALA A 795 -24.53 22.23 34.97
C ALA A 795 -25.82 22.88 34.43
N SER A 796 -26.09 22.71 33.14
CA SER A 796 -27.40 22.92 32.55
C SER A 796 -28.45 21.89 33.02
N LEU A 797 -28.26 21.30 34.21
CA LEU A 797 -29.21 20.39 34.87
C LEU A 797 -29.74 20.93 36.21
N GLY A 798 -29.32 22.12 36.67
CA GLY A 798 -29.81 22.68 37.96
C GLY A 798 -30.17 24.16 38.00
N LEU A 799 -29.68 25.00 37.08
CA LEU A 799 -29.89 26.46 37.13
C LEU A 799 -30.74 27.04 35.99
N MET A 800 -31.09 26.25 34.97
CA MET A 800 -31.97 26.71 33.88
C MET A 800 -33.44 26.77 34.30
N GLU A 801 -33.89 25.96 35.26
CA GLU A 801 -35.29 25.94 35.71
C GLU A 801 -35.71 27.18 36.51
N PRO A 802 -34.90 27.69 37.47
CA PRO A 802 -35.22 28.92 38.18
C PRO A 802 -35.11 30.16 37.30
N LEU A 803 -34.13 30.20 36.38
CA LEU A 803 -33.93 31.35 35.48
C LEU A 803 -35.01 31.43 34.40
N LEU A 804 -35.47 30.29 33.87
CA LEU A 804 -36.63 30.25 32.96
C LEU A 804 -37.96 30.49 33.68
N ARG A 805 -38.07 30.19 34.99
CA ARG A 805 -39.23 30.62 35.81
C ARG A 805 -39.24 32.12 36.04
N ASN A 806 -38.10 32.74 36.37
CA ASN A 806 -38.03 34.18 36.58
C ASN A 806 -38.29 34.98 35.29
N LEU A 807 -37.77 34.52 34.15
CA LEU A 807 -38.05 35.13 32.85
C LEU A 807 -39.52 34.97 32.41
N ARG A 808 -40.20 33.88 32.83
CA ARG A 808 -41.63 33.69 32.59
C ARG A 808 -42.53 34.45 33.58
N SER A 809 -42.07 34.70 34.81
CA SER A 809 -42.79 35.54 35.77
C SER A 809 -42.68 37.03 35.46
N GLU A 810 -41.55 37.48 34.91
CA GLU A 810 -41.39 38.87 34.44
C GLU A 810 -42.24 39.15 33.19
N GLN A 811 -42.35 38.21 32.25
CA GLN A 811 -43.25 38.33 31.10
C GLN A 811 -44.75 38.21 31.44
N ALA A 812 -45.10 37.54 32.54
CA ALA A 812 -46.49 37.45 33.00
C ALA A 812 -46.96 38.71 33.74
N ALA A 813 -46.03 39.47 34.36
CA ALA A 813 -46.32 40.71 35.07
C ALA A 813 -46.48 41.93 34.14
N GLU A 814 -45.90 41.91 32.93
CA GLU A 814 -46.07 42.97 31.92
C GLU A 814 -47.37 42.84 31.10
N THR A 815 -48.12 41.76 31.23
CA THR A 815 -49.43 41.57 30.56
C THR A 815 -50.64 41.74 31.49
N SER A 816 -50.43 42.24 32.71
CA SER A 816 -51.51 42.60 33.63
C SER A 816 -51.32 44.02 34.18
N PHE A 817 -51.36 45.03 33.30
CA PHE A 817 -51.81 46.39 33.60
C PHE A 817 -52.27 47.10 32.33
#